data_AF-A0A1C5P5B3-F1
#
_entry.id   AF-A0A1C5P5B3-F1
#
_cell.length_a   1.000
_cell.length_b   1.000
_cell.length_c   1.000
_cell.angle_alpha   90.00
_cell.angle_beta   90.00
_cell.angle_gamma   90.00
#
_symmetry.space_group_name_H-M   'P 1'
#
loop_
_entity.id
_entity.type
_entity.pdbx_description
1 polymer ?
#
loop_
_entity_poly.entity_id
_entity_poly.type
_entity_poly.pdbx_seq_one_letter_code
_entity_poly.pdbx_strand_id
1 'polypeptide(L)'
;MDFYTLTPATFEEMCFEYAKQIYNKDDYILFHTRYTHDGGKDIETKFFDEIHEYKIWAECKHHRRNIGLEEIGKNVVLVIAHNINKIIFFSSSLIRDSAKKEIIHISRRLNFEVQFLDDTLLKNELIKYPELVNKYFPSYKINQKEIQDKLSIKIKLNEIGICDPEYKNTFYLRDSDMFYTNVFISNTTNHYFSNIKIDWLDDDDNIEILNTYKDEWISEEIKPFSDYLITFLCHVKKLHGKEIEMPNIILSYDYDDKTYYNDNQLPILSLKRYNWHPLQGSKYIEFICNDFANAIVKNKTGLFQYIEIEGKTGCGKSRIINEMKPRALENDYLFLSYDSYNYQDLDIIRRIICDIAGISYKQRNIFYTQEQLEKLIISPKITENAAKIISNFIFKNDKSNDFINIINYISQYTAILIKERSKNKPIIISIDNIQNSNSVFLNLLINLIEDFESNNIHVILITSLNTEKISNENIEIIDNYKKVINHNRNSKPNQYLFFNPKWFEKDVITFWMESLKRFDANDLLVKQLVHKFGDNPLEVTMVSDYLKQNLILAQHSNEEWYVYNKDKFSNILNEFFSGFRLIFKNKINAIFEQHKEFLSSLKEIISTLVLFNNSIDTYSLFRIVDSSEAIDILKENSIIKIEDNIYSFYHDSIYLFFKKEGIYTYKVIDRIIDFMKNNEFEQKKLVSYNIYYCQNKIYEYSKLAKEILIDYINDFSYIQAIEFGKNLYNNKSLKTKNIKLYLQCAHLYAFACSSLGKKDESCNIFYELSKLYITNQAIIDIEEICDFFRDAINSQLQSNRFDEALEIIKIYKTINPKSKIHDFLLYNREAVTYLSINKIDKAKDIFEKSLRVAETIENNSKFWTSTTYSDIALMYFYSKFKEENKKKTIEYLKMAISDYYQSIDETVYRKHEITWHEAFVDILEEQYDKAIKRLSREFEENHSCLSIYEKFRIKNLIALCQMYKGDYKKAINELKNIQAECEVNQHSAAVAKLNNNIGVAYMLLNENVMAYEYIKTAYLQIQSANIYLKMYPIVSNYLIIIKMLGKSTEDVLTNLSMIHDPFFIKYCKKVCKKNTDIGQSWTMWNFKGMDYIY
;
A
#
# COMPACT_ATOMS: atom_id res chain seq x y z
N MET A 1 -17.49 -13.50 -44.41
CA MET A 1 -17.69 -14.59 -43.45
C MET A 1 -18.18 -13.95 -42.17
N ASP A 2 -19.41 -14.23 -41.73
CA ASP A 2 -20.00 -13.64 -40.53
C ASP A 2 -20.23 -14.74 -39.48
N PHE A 3 -19.34 -14.80 -38.48
CA PHE A 3 -19.38 -15.81 -37.42
C PHE A 3 -20.64 -15.75 -36.55
N TYR A 4 -21.36 -14.62 -36.54
CA TYR A 4 -22.58 -14.46 -35.72
C TYR A 4 -23.81 -15.15 -36.31
N THR A 5 -23.69 -15.65 -37.54
CA THR A 5 -24.70 -16.54 -38.15
C THR A 5 -24.62 -17.96 -37.58
N LEU A 6 -23.50 -18.33 -36.97
CA LEU A 6 -23.33 -19.61 -36.27
C LEU A 6 -23.80 -19.50 -34.82
N THR A 7 -24.36 -20.59 -34.30
CA THR A 7 -24.51 -20.79 -32.85
C THR A 7 -23.14 -21.06 -32.21
N PRO A 8 -22.96 -20.87 -30.89
CA PRO A 8 -21.72 -21.22 -30.20
C PRO A 8 -21.25 -22.66 -30.49
N ALA A 9 -22.17 -23.63 -30.49
CA ALA A 9 -21.90 -25.04 -30.82
C ALA A 9 -21.36 -25.24 -32.22
N THR A 10 -22.01 -24.64 -33.21
CA THR A 10 -21.54 -24.73 -34.60
C THR A 10 -20.23 -23.97 -34.84
N PHE A 11 -19.93 -22.94 -34.04
CA PHE A 11 -18.65 -22.23 -34.12
C PHE A 11 -17.50 -23.07 -33.54
N GLU A 12 -17.71 -23.71 -32.39
CA GLU A 12 -16.75 -24.63 -31.77
C GLU A 12 -16.47 -25.84 -32.69
N GLU A 13 -17.52 -26.43 -33.27
CA GLU A 13 -17.39 -27.55 -34.21
C GLU A 13 -16.56 -27.16 -35.44
N MET A 14 -16.77 -25.96 -35.99
CA MET A 14 -15.96 -25.43 -37.09
C MET A 14 -14.49 -25.29 -36.68
N CYS A 15 -14.21 -24.78 -35.47
CA CYS A 15 -12.84 -24.64 -34.96
C CYS A 15 -12.17 -26.02 -34.75
N PHE A 16 -12.93 -27.01 -34.28
CA PHE A 16 -12.46 -28.38 -34.15
C PHE A 16 -12.14 -29.03 -35.50
N GLU A 17 -12.99 -28.84 -36.50
CA GLU A 17 -12.72 -29.32 -37.85
C GLU A 17 -11.54 -28.61 -38.51
N TYR A 18 -11.34 -27.32 -38.23
CA TYR A 18 -10.12 -26.61 -38.62
C TYR A 18 -8.88 -27.21 -37.94
N ALA A 19 -8.93 -27.43 -36.62
CA ALA A 19 -7.82 -28.04 -35.86
C ALA A 19 -7.43 -29.42 -36.41
N LYS A 20 -8.42 -30.23 -36.84
CA LYS A 20 -8.16 -31.50 -37.54
C LYS A 20 -7.40 -31.34 -38.86
N GLN A 21 -7.59 -30.25 -39.58
CA GLN A 21 -6.87 -30.03 -40.84
C GLN A 21 -5.39 -29.72 -40.58
N ILE A 22 -5.08 -28.92 -39.55
CA ILE A 22 -3.71 -28.46 -39.27
C ILE A 22 -2.88 -29.44 -38.44
N TYR A 23 -3.51 -30.31 -37.65
CA TYR A 23 -2.85 -31.33 -36.81
C TYR A 23 -3.10 -32.76 -37.31
N ASN A 24 -3.10 -32.98 -38.64
CA ASN A 24 -3.42 -34.27 -39.24
C ASN A 24 -2.15 -35.05 -39.66
N LYS A 25 -1.80 -36.08 -38.90
CA LYS A 25 -0.97 -37.26 -39.25
C LYS A 25 -0.95 -38.24 -38.06
N ASP A 26 -0.50 -39.48 -38.30
CA ASP A 26 -0.52 -40.67 -37.41
C ASP A 26 0.02 -40.47 -35.96
N ASP A 27 0.57 -39.30 -35.63
CA ASP A 27 1.24 -38.96 -34.38
C ASP A 27 0.41 -38.07 -33.42
N TYR A 28 -0.74 -37.53 -33.86
CA TYR A 28 -1.60 -36.64 -33.05
C TYR A 28 -2.98 -37.25 -32.75
N ILE A 29 -3.39 -37.20 -31.49
CA ILE A 29 -4.75 -37.60 -31.06
C ILE A 29 -5.54 -36.35 -30.64
N LEU A 30 -6.57 -36.01 -31.43
CA LEU A 30 -7.50 -34.91 -31.14
C LEU A 30 -8.75 -35.40 -30.41
N PHE A 31 -9.08 -34.75 -29.30
CA PHE A 31 -10.30 -34.94 -28.53
C PHE A 31 -11.14 -33.66 -28.55
N HIS A 32 -12.44 -33.83 -28.78
CA HIS A 32 -13.43 -32.77 -28.62
C HIS A 32 -14.18 -33.04 -27.32
N THR A 33 -14.09 -32.14 -26.34
CA THR A 33 -14.61 -32.40 -24.98
C THR A 33 -16.13 -32.24 -24.88
N ARG A 34 -16.80 -31.71 -25.92
CA ARG A 34 -18.26 -31.56 -26.10
C ARG A 34 -19.01 -31.11 -24.85
N TYR A 35 -19.30 -29.81 -24.74
CA TYR A 35 -20.46 -29.23 -24.04
C TYR A 35 -20.76 -29.72 -22.60
N THR A 36 -19.79 -30.29 -21.90
CA THR A 36 -19.77 -30.36 -20.44
C THR A 36 -18.98 -29.18 -19.92
N HIS A 37 -19.41 -28.56 -18.82
CA HIS A 37 -18.73 -27.43 -18.19
C HIS A 37 -17.34 -27.90 -17.68
N ASP A 38 -16.34 -27.96 -18.56
CA ASP A 38 -15.08 -28.68 -18.36
C ASP A 38 -13.93 -27.79 -17.88
N GLY A 39 -14.22 -26.52 -17.64
CA GLY A 39 -13.28 -25.55 -17.10
C GLY A 39 -12.69 -24.60 -18.14
N GLY A 40 -12.92 -24.78 -19.44
CA GLY A 40 -12.32 -23.94 -20.49
C GLY A 40 -11.27 -24.68 -21.31
N LYS A 41 -11.67 -25.86 -21.80
CA LYS A 41 -10.86 -26.79 -22.59
C LYS A 41 -11.72 -27.41 -23.69
N ASP A 42 -12.17 -26.63 -24.66
CA ASP A 42 -13.11 -27.12 -25.69
C ASP A 42 -12.50 -28.18 -26.64
N ILE A 43 -11.20 -28.05 -26.94
CA ILE A 43 -10.46 -28.96 -27.83
C ILE A 43 -9.12 -29.33 -27.19
N GLU A 44 -8.76 -30.62 -27.20
CA GLU A 44 -7.46 -31.13 -26.76
C GLU A 44 -6.76 -31.88 -27.88
N THR A 45 -5.48 -31.60 -28.09
CA THR A 45 -4.61 -32.40 -28.94
C THR A 45 -3.45 -32.93 -28.11
N LYS A 46 -3.20 -34.24 -28.16
CA LYS A 46 -2.04 -34.88 -27.55
C LYS A 46 -1.11 -35.42 -28.62
N PHE A 47 0.17 -35.15 -28.48
CA PHE A 47 1.25 -35.72 -29.26
C PHE A 47 2.08 -36.63 -28.36
N PHE A 48 2.31 -37.86 -28.82
CA PHE A 48 3.14 -38.84 -28.12
C PHE A 48 4.38 -39.12 -28.95
N ASP A 49 5.54 -38.64 -28.49
CA ASP A 49 6.85 -39.17 -28.91
C ASP A 49 7.30 -40.21 -27.87
N GLU A 50 8.20 -41.13 -28.23
CA GLU A 50 8.74 -42.22 -27.39
C GLU A 50 9.36 -41.72 -26.06
N ILE A 51 9.53 -40.40 -25.88
CA ILE A 51 10.19 -39.78 -24.72
C ILE A 51 9.33 -38.69 -24.01
N HIS A 52 8.32 -38.06 -24.65
CA HIS A 52 7.56 -36.93 -24.05
C HIS A 52 6.08 -36.82 -24.49
N GLU A 53 5.19 -36.35 -23.58
CA GLU A 53 3.77 -36.02 -23.87
C GLU A 53 3.62 -34.51 -24.14
N TYR A 54 3.47 -34.09 -25.40
CA TYR A 54 3.24 -32.68 -25.77
C TYR A 54 1.74 -32.40 -25.90
N LYS A 55 1.23 -31.45 -25.11
CA LYS A 55 -0.21 -31.14 -24.97
C LYS A 55 -0.54 -29.77 -25.56
N ILE A 56 -1.56 -29.75 -26.43
CA ILE A 56 -2.13 -28.54 -27.02
C ILE A 56 -3.58 -28.43 -26.61
N TRP A 57 -3.97 -27.30 -26.04
CA TRP A 57 -5.37 -26.99 -25.75
C TRP A 57 -5.87 -25.85 -26.63
N ALA A 58 -7.15 -25.90 -26.98
CA ALA A 58 -7.82 -24.85 -27.73
C ALA A 58 -9.11 -24.44 -27.02
N GLU A 59 -9.31 -23.13 -26.91
CA GLU A 59 -10.50 -22.50 -26.34
C GLU A 59 -11.25 -21.72 -27.42
N CYS A 60 -12.56 -21.94 -27.52
CA CYS A 60 -13.44 -21.31 -28.49
C CYS A 60 -14.35 -20.27 -27.82
N LYS A 61 -14.26 -19.01 -28.26
CA LYS A 61 -15.05 -17.90 -27.74
C LYS A 61 -15.98 -17.32 -28.79
N HIS A 62 -17.29 -17.49 -28.59
CA HIS A 62 -18.33 -16.89 -29.43
C HIS A 62 -18.94 -15.67 -28.74
N HIS A 63 -18.34 -14.50 -28.94
CA HIS A 63 -18.84 -13.23 -28.42
C HIS A 63 -18.93 -12.18 -29.52
N ARG A 64 -19.91 -11.28 -29.44
CA ARG A 64 -20.04 -10.11 -30.33
C ARG A 64 -19.09 -8.97 -29.96
N ARG A 65 -18.71 -8.89 -28.69
CA ARG A 65 -17.83 -7.84 -28.15
C ARG A 65 -16.38 -8.28 -28.16
N ASN A 66 -15.45 -7.32 -28.18
CA ASN A 66 -14.04 -7.62 -28.04
C ASN A 66 -13.74 -8.26 -26.68
N ILE A 67 -12.91 -9.29 -26.70
CA ILE A 67 -12.60 -10.15 -25.56
C ILE A 67 -11.37 -9.60 -24.81
N GLY A 68 -11.49 -9.39 -23.50
CA GLY A 68 -10.37 -9.03 -22.63
C GLY A 68 -9.91 -10.17 -21.73
N LEU A 69 -8.93 -9.90 -20.85
CA LEU A 69 -8.39 -10.88 -19.90
C LEU A 69 -9.46 -11.44 -18.95
N GLU A 70 -10.52 -10.67 -18.69
CA GLU A 70 -11.65 -11.09 -17.87
C GLU A 70 -12.34 -12.37 -18.38
N GLU A 71 -12.27 -12.66 -19.69
CA GLU A 71 -12.93 -13.82 -20.30
C GLU A 71 -11.97 -15.02 -20.52
N ILE A 72 -10.69 -14.74 -20.85
CA ILE A 72 -9.71 -15.75 -21.29
C ILE A 72 -8.54 -15.95 -20.32
N GLY A 73 -8.39 -15.09 -19.31
CA GLY A 73 -7.29 -15.18 -18.34
C GLY A 73 -7.31 -16.48 -17.54
N LYS A 74 -8.51 -16.99 -17.21
CA LYS A 74 -8.70 -18.29 -16.54
C LYS A 74 -8.13 -19.48 -17.33
N ASN A 75 -8.05 -19.39 -18.66
CA ASN A 75 -7.55 -20.46 -19.49
C ASN A 75 -6.02 -20.59 -19.37
N VAL A 76 -5.33 -19.45 -19.25
CA VAL A 76 -3.88 -19.42 -18.94
C VAL A 76 -3.59 -20.09 -17.60
N VAL A 77 -4.46 -19.87 -16.63
CA VAL A 77 -4.35 -20.47 -15.29
C VAL A 77 -4.42 -21.99 -15.37
N LEU A 78 -5.30 -22.53 -16.21
CA LEU A 78 -5.41 -23.98 -16.42
C LEU A 78 -4.22 -24.57 -17.19
N VAL A 79 -3.72 -23.85 -18.21
CA VAL A 79 -2.50 -24.23 -18.95
C VAL A 79 -1.34 -24.47 -17.99
N ILE A 80 -1.17 -23.58 -17.01
CA ILE A 80 -0.12 -23.69 -15.99
C ILE A 80 -0.39 -24.87 -15.05
N ALA A 81 -1.62 -25.02 -14.54
CA ALA A 81 -1.95 -26.12 -13.62
C ALA A 81 -1.72 -27.52 -14.23
N HIS A 82 -1.98 -27.66 -15.53
CA HIS A 82 -1.90 -28.95 -16.22
C HIS A 82 -0.62 -29.15 -17.03
N ASN A 83 0.36 -28.24 -16.91
CA ASN A 83 1.62 -28.25 -17.67
C ASN A 83 1.38 -28.41 -19.19
N ILE A 84 0.48 -27.60 -19.73
CA ILE A 84 0.13 -27.62 -21.16
C ILE A 84 1.19 -26.87 -21.95
N ASN A 85 1.65 -27.47 -23.05
CA ASN A 85 2.74 -26.92 -23.85
C ASN A 85 2.28 -25.79 -24.78
N LYS A 86 1.02 -25.81 -25.22
CA LYS A 86 0.47 -24.82 -26.15
C LYS A 86 -1.01 -24.53 -25.91
N ILE A 87 -1.40 -23.27 -26.02
CA ILE A 87 -2.81 -22.85 -26.02
C ILE A 87 -3.18 -22.05 -27.25
N ILE A 88 -4.33 -22.36 -27.85
CA ILE A 88 -4.89 -21.68 -29.01
C ILE A 88 -6.22 -21.04 -28.62
N PHE A 89 -6.38 -19.75 -28.92
CA PHE A 89 -7.65 -19.04 -28.74
C PHE A 89 -8.32 -18.83 -30.08
N PHE A 90 -9.46 -19.49 -30.27
CA PHE A 90 -10.38 -19.22 -31.38
C PHE A 90 -11.43 -18.21 -30.92
N SER A 91 -11.61 -17.11 -31.66
CA SER A 91 -12.58 -16.09 -31.28
C SER A 91 -13.37 -15.54 -32.47
N SER A 92 -14.69 -15.41 -32.29
CA SER A 92 -15.57 -14.78 -33.27
C SER A 92 -15.42 -13.25 -33.34
N SER A 93 -14.90 -12.63 -32.30
CA SER A 93 -14.60 -11.19 -32.20
C SER A 93 -13.11 -10.96 -31.95
N LEU A 94 -12.66 -9.70 -31.99
CA LEU A 94 -11.27 -9.35 -31.68
C LEU A 94 -10.94 -9.59 -30.21
N ILE A 95 -9.77 -10.14 -29.93
CA ILE A 95 -9.17 -10.17 -28.60
C ILE A 95 -8.40 -8.87 -28.43
N ARG A 96 -8.60 -8.16 -27.31
CA ARG A 96 -7.93 -6.88 -27.02
C ARG A 96 -6.42 -7.08 -27.01
N ASP A 97 -5.67 -6.15 -27.59
CA ASP A 97 -4.20 -6.23 -27.64
C ASP A 97 -3.58 -6.26 -26.25
N SER A 98 -4.15 -5.53 -25.30
CA SER A 98 -3.77 -5.58 -23.89
C SER A 98 -3.86 -6.99 -23.30
N ALA A 99 -4.85 -7.80 -23.70
CA ALA A 99 -4.96 -9.20 -23.29
C ALA A 99 -3.93 -10.09 -23.99
N LYS A 100 -3.74 -9.93 -25.32
CA LYS A 100 -2.72 -10.67 -26.07
C LYS A 100 -1.32 -10.44 -25.50
N LYS A 101 -0.98 -9.17 -25.24
CA LYS A 101 0.31 -8.76 -24.67
C LYS A 101 0.59 -9.48 -23.35
N GLU A 102 -0.36 -9.41 -22.41
CA GLU A 102 -0.24 -10.04 -21.10
C GLU A 102 -0.05 -11.57 -21.21
N ILE A 103 -0.87 -12.24 -21.99
CA ILE A 103 -0.81 -13.70 -22.15
C ILE A 103 0.51 -14.12 -22.81
N ILE A 104 0.99 -13.40 -23.83
CA ILE A 104 2.28 -13.69 -24.48
C ILE A 104 3.43 -13.54 -23.47
N HIS A 105 3.44 -12.48 -22.64
CA HIS A 105 4.46 -12.30 -21.61
C HIS A 105 4.47 -13.46 -20.61
N ILE A 106 3.30 -13.90 -20.16
CA ILE A 106 3.15 -15.05 -19.27
C ILE A 106 3.65 -16.34 -19.95
N SER A 107 3.28 -16.55 -21.22
CA SER A 107 3.64 -17.74 -22.00
C SER A 107 5.14 -17.93 -22.12
N ARG A 108 5.89 -16.85 -22.38
CA ARG A 108 7.35 -16.88 -22.44
C ARG A 108 7.99 -17.22 -21.10
N ARG A 109 7.53 -16.57 -20.03
CA ARG A 109 8.06 -16.80 -18.67
C ARG A 109 7.87 -18.26 -18.22
N LEU A 110 6.75 -18.87 -18.61
CA LEU A 110 6.40 -20.24 -18.21
C LEU A 110 6.65 -21.27 -19.30
N ASN A 111 7.31 -20.86 -20.38
CA ASN A 111 7.74 -21.70 -21.48
C ASN A 111 6.60 -22.55 -22.10
N PHE A 112 5.46 -21.92 -22.37
CA PHE A 112 4.39 -22.49 -23.20
C PHE A 112 4.12 -21.59 -24.42
N GLU A 113 3.53 -22.16 -25.46
CA GLU A 113 3.22 -21.47 -26.71
C GLU A 113 1.79 -20.93 -26.72
N VAL A 114 1.56 -19.79 -27.38
CA VAL A 114 0.22 -19.24 -27.55
C VAL A 114 -0.07 -18.87 -29.00
N GLN A 115 -1.32 -19.04 -29.42
CA GLN A 115 -1.81 -18.59 -30.71
C GLN A 115 -3.18 -17.91 -30.58
N PHE A 116 -3.36 -16.76 -31.21
CA PHE A 116 -4.62 -16.03 -31.28
C PHE A 116 -5.17 -16.05 -32.70
N LEU A 117 -6.27 -16.77 -32.89
CA LEU A 117 -7.05 -16.78 -34.13
C LEU A 117 -8.37 -16.07 -33.87
N ASP A 118 -8.33 -14.73 -33.92
CA ASP A 118 -9.46 -13.86 -33.59
C ASP A 118 -10.00 -13.10 -34.81
N ASP A 119 -11.32 -13.10 -34.96
CA ASP A 119 -12.07 -12.43 -36.02
C ASP A 119 -11.40 -12.53 -37.40
N THR A 120 -10.69 -11.48 -37.83
CA THR A 120 -10.08 -11.40 -39.16
C THR A 120 -8.96 -12.43 -39.36
N LEU A 121 -8.17 -12.75 -38.32
CA LEU A 121 -7.12 -13.78 -38.43
C LEU A 121 -7.72 -15.16 -38.66
N LEU A 122 -8.78 -15.52 -37.91
CA LEU A 122 -9.48 -16.78 -38.10
C LEU A 122 -10.14 -16.85 -39.49
N LYS A 123 -10.75 -15.76 -39.97
CA LYS A 123 -11.33 -15.72 -41.33
C LYS A 123 -10.28 -15.98 -42.40
N ASN A 124 -9.10 -15.37 -42.27
CA ASN A 124 -8.00 -15.54 -43.22
C ASN A 124 -7.48 -16.99 -43.22
N GLU A 125 -7.39 -17.61 -42.05
CA GLU A 125 -7.00 -19.01 -41.94
C GLU A 125 -8.04 -19.97 -42.52
N LEU A 126 -9.32 -19.75 -42.25
CA LEU A 126 -10.40 -20.60 -42.78
C LEU A 126 -10.47 -20.58 -44.31
N ILE A 127 -10.14 -19.45 -44.96
CA ILE A 127 -10.14 -19.34 -46.43
C ILE A 127 -9.15 -20.31 -47.09
N LYS A 128 -8.09 -20.75 -46.38
CA LYS A 128 -7.16 -21.80 -46.85
C LYS A 128 -7.83 -23.17 -47.02
N TYR A 129 -9.01 -23.37 -46.42
CA TYR A 129 -9.75 -24.63 -46.41
C TYR A 129 -11.16 -24.44 -47.01
N PRO A 130 -11.29 -24.36 -48.36
CA PRO A 130 -12.57 -24.08 -49.03
C PRO A 130 -13.71 -25.03 -48.67
N GLU A 131 -13.42 -26.31 -48.44
CA GLU A 131 -14.42 -27.31 -48.03
C GLU A 131 -15.06 -26.94 -46.68
N LEU A 132 -14.24 -26.51 -45.72
CA LEU A 132 -14.69 -26.07 -44.40
C LEU A 132 -15.53 -24.80 -44.51
N VAL A 133 -15.08 -23.83 -45.31
CA VAL A 133 -15.82 -22.58 -45.55
C VAL A 133 -17.17 -22.85 -46.20
N ASN A 134 -17.23 -23.71 -47.21
CA ASN A 134 -18.48 -24.04 -47.91
C ASN A 134 -19.48 -24.75 -46.97
N LYS A 135 -18.99 -25.54 -46.02
CA LYS A 135 -19.83 -26.24 -45.03
C LYS A 135 -20.50 -25.27 -44.06
N TYR A 136 -19.74 -24.33 -43.49
CA TYR A 136 -20.25 -23.42 -42.44
C TYR A 136 -20.75 -22.07 -42.97
N PHE A 137 -20.28 -21.63 -44.15
CA PHE A 137 -20.63 -20.37 -44.79
C PHE A 137 -20.92 -20.55 -46.29
N PRO A 138 -21.95 -21.31 -46.68
CA PRO A 138 -22.22 -21.65 -48.09
C PRO A 138 -22.50 -20.43 -48.99
N SER A 139 -22.91 -19.31 -48.41
CA SER A 139 -23.16 -18.05 -49.13
C SER A 139 -21.90 -17.19 -49.33
N TYR A 140 -20.77 -17.55 -48.72
CA TYR A 140 -19.53 -16.79 -48.80
C TYR A 140 -18.72 -17.19 -50.03
N LYS A 141 -18.49 -16.24 -50.94
CA LYS A 141 -17.64 -16.46 -52.13
C LYS A 141 -16.17 -16.26 -51.77
N ILE A 142 -15.37 -17.31 -51.92
CA ILE A 142 -13.92 -17.24 -51.73
C ILE A 142 -13.29 -16.55 -52.93
N ASN A 143 -12.64 -15.41 -52.70
CA ASN A 143 -11.71 -14.83 -53.67
C ASN A 143 -10.33 -15.44 -53.42
N GLN A 144 -9.84 -16.27 -54.34
CA GLN A 144 -8.47 -16.77 -54.32
C GLN A 144 -7.50 -15.61 -54.62
N LYS A 145 -7.08 -14.89 -53.58
CA LYS A 145 -5.79 -14.19 -53.61
C LYS A 145 -4.70 -15.23 -53.33
N GLU A 146 -3.52 -15.06 -53.92
CA GLU A 146 -2.33 -15.84 -53.53
C GLU A 146 -2.14 -15.75 -52.02
N ILE A 147 -2.35 -16.88 -51.34
CA ILE A 147 -2.05 -17.03 -49.93
C ILE A 147 -0.54 -17.23 -49.86
N GLN A 148 0.18 -16.24 -49.33
CA GLN A 148 1.62 -16.34 -49.15
C GLN A 148 1.90 -16.98 -47.79
N ASP A 149 2.66 -18.07 -47.77
CA ASP A 149 3.20 -18.69 -46.55
C ASP A 149 4.33 -17.81 -45.99
N LYS A 150 3.93 -16.75 -45.28
CA LYS A 150 4.82 -15.76 -44.66
C LYS A 150 4.33 -15.41 -43.26
N LEU A 151 5.24 -14.91 -42.43
CA LEU A 151 4.88 -14.35 -41.12
C LEU A 151 3.93 -13.15 -41.27
N SER A 152 2.88 -13.13 -40.45
CA SER A 152 2.01 -11.96 -40.32
C SER A 152 2.61 -11.01 -39.28
N ILE A 153 2.89 -9.78 -39.69
CA ILE A 153 3.50 -8.76 -38.85
C ILE A 153 2.55 -7.59 -38.73
N LYS A 154 2.30 -7.14 -37.50
CA LYS A 154 1.50 -5.95 -37.20
C LYS A 154 2.24 -5.10 -36.19
N ILE A 155 2.46 -3.84 -36.54
CA ILE A 155 3.10 -2.88 -35.65
C ILE A 155 2.05 -1.93 -35.10
N LYS A 156 2.10 -1.69 -33.78
CA LYS A 156 1.15 -0.80 -33.10
C LYS A 156 1.85 0.07 -32.07
N LEU A 157 1.42 1.33 -32.00
CA LEU A 157 1.98 2.34 -31.08
C LEU A 157 1.03 2.63 -29.91
N ASN A 158 1.58 2.87 -28.72
CA ASN A 158 0.83 3.32 -27.55
C ASN A 158 1.69 4.23 -26.66
N GLU A 159 1.08 5.25 -26.06
CA GLU A 159 1.75 6.06 -25.03
C GLU A 159 2.05 5.21 -23.79
N ILE A 160 3.04 5.62 -23.00
CA ILE A 160 3.32 4.98 -21.70
C ILE A 160 2.06 5.06 -20.82
N GLY A 161 1.67 3.92 -20.24
CA GLY A 161 0.47 3.81 -19.38
C GLY A 161 -0.84 3.58 -20.15
N ILE A 162 -0.84 3.62 -21.49
CA ILE A 162 -2.02 3.22 -22.28
C ILE A 162 -1.77 1.80 -22.79
N CYS A 163 -2.62 0.83 -22.43
CA CYS A 163 -2.38 -0.56 -22.83
C CYS A 163 -2.95 -0.92 -24.21
N ASP A 164 -3.94 -0.18 -24.69
CA ASP A 164 -4.56 -0.44 -25.99
C ASP A 164 -3.93 0.46 -27.07
N PRO A 165 -3.27 -0.11 -28.08
CA PRO A 165 -2.60 0.67 -29.11
C PRO A 165 -3.57 1.40 -30.04
N GLU A 166 -3.20 2.60 -30.49
CA GLU A 166 -3.93 3.31 -31.54
C GLU A 166 -3.38 2.91 -32.92
N TYR A 167 -4.28 2.56 -33.86
CA TYR A 167 -3.92 2.38 -35.27
C TYR A 167 -4.53 3.53 -36.08
N LYS A 168 -3.74 4.56 -36.32
CA LYS A 168 -4.08 5.73 -37.13
C LYS A 168 -2.88 6.09 -37.99
N ASN A 169 -3.09 6.69 -39.16
CA ASN A 169 -2.01 7.25 -39.98
C ASN A 169 -1.19 8.32 -39.24
N THR A 170 -1.74 8.89 -38.17
CA THR A 170 -1.09 9.86 -37.29
C THR A 170 -1.22 9.39 -35.84
N PHE A 171 -0.11 9.27 -35.13
CA PHE A 171 -0.04 8.96 -33.70
C PHE A 171 0.17 10.25 -32.91
N TYR A 172 -0.76 10.58 -32.00
CA TYR A 172 -0.69 11.81 -31.21
C TYR A 172 -0.07 11.52 -29.84
N LEU A 173 1.07 12.14 -29.55
CA LEU A 173 1.73 12.06 -28.25
C LEU A 173 1.23 13.20 -27.35
N ARG A 174 0.76 12.89 -26.13
CA ARG A 174 0.05 13.85 -25.27
C ARG A 174 0.76 14.06 -23.94
N ASP A 175 1.00 12.96 -23.22
CA ASP A 175 1.26 12.97 -21.78
C ASP A 175 2.68 12.51 -21.39
N SER A 176 3.54 12.16 -22.36
CA SER A 176 4.94 11.76 -22.15
C SER A 176 5.79 12.08 -23.37
N ASP A 177 7.10 12.23 -23.21
CA ASP A 177 8.08 12.26 -24.31
C ASP A 177 8.48 10.85 -24.79
N MET A 178 7.81 9.79 -24.31
CA MET A 178 8.10 8.41 -24.64
C MET A 178 6.84 7.64 -25.05
N PHE A 179 7.01 6.63 -25.90
CA PHE A 179 5.95 5.72 -26.35
C PHE A 179 6.50 4.31 -26.63
N TYR A 180 5.61 3.33 -26.67
CA TYR A 180 5.95 1.95 -27.02
C TYR A 180 5.62 1.65 -28.47
N THR A 181 6.51 0.89 -29.11
CA THR A 181 6.30 0.28 -30.42
C THR A 181 6.22 -1.23 -30.24
N ASN A 182 5.03 -1.80 -30.46
CA ASN A 182 4.76 -3.23 -30.31
C ASN A 182 4.73 -3.90 -31.68
N VAL A 183 5.64 -4.84 -31.92
CA VAL A 183 5.71 -5.68 -33.11
C VAL A 183 5.10 -7.03 -32.78
N PHE A 184 3.86 -7.24 -33.22
CA PHE A 184 3.18 -8.53 -33.14
C PHE A 184 3.56 -9.37 -34.36
N ILE A 185 4.07 -10.57 -34.11
CA ILE A 185 4.44 -11.54 -35.14
C ILE A 185 3.60 -12.78 -34.93
N SER A 186 2.87 -13.18 -35.96
CA SER A 186 2.03 -14.38 -35.94
C SER A 186 2.47 -15.33 -37.03
N ASN A 187 2.83 -16.55 -36.64
CA ASN A 187 3.05 -17.65 -37.57
C ASN A 187 1.80 -18.52 -37.61
N THR A 188 1.07 -18.47 -38.72
CA THR A 188 -0.09 -19.34 -38.95
C THR A 188 0.19 -20.46 -39.96
N THR A 189 1.46 -20.72 -40.23
CA THR A 189 1.92 -21.79 -41.12
C THR A 189 2.43 -22.99 -40.31
N ASN A 190 2.65 -24.10 -40.99
CA ASN A 190 3.29 -25.30 -40.44
C ASN A 190 4.84 -25.24 -40.49
N HIS A 191 5.42 -24.09 -40.84
CA HIS A 191 6.86 -23.92 -41.01
C HIS A 191 7.53 -23.26 -39.81
N TYR A 192 8.81 -23.55 -39.62
CA TYR A 192 9.70 -22.83 -38.71
C TYR A 192 10.34 -21.66 -39.47
N PHE A 193 10.50 -20.53 -38.79
CA PHE A 193 11.20 -19.35 -39.34
C PHE A 193 12.36 -18.99 -38.42
N SER A 194 13.58 -18.91 -38.95
CA SER A 194 14.79 -18.69 -38.15
C SER A 194 15.42 -17.31 -38.39
N ASN A 195 16.44 -16.97 -37.59
CA ASN A 195 17.28 -15.78 -37.76
C ASN A 195 16.50 -14.46 -37.84
N ILE A 196 15.50 -14.31 -36.96
CA ILE A 196 14.63 -13.14 -36.97
C ILE A 196 15.38 -11.91 -36.46
N LYS A 197 15.45 -10.88 -37.29
CA LYS A 197 16.05 -9.59 -36.96
C LYS A 197 15.07 -8.47 -37.22
N ILE A 198 15.06 -7.49 -36.33
CA ILE A 198 14.28 -6.25 -36.46
C ILE A 198 15.25 -5.09 -36.46
N ASP A 199 15.36 -4.43 -37.60
CA ASP A 199 16.20 -3.26 -37.82
C ASP A 199 15.31 -2.03 -38.01
N TRP A 200 15.77 -0.88 -37.51
CA TRP A 200 15.12 0.41 -37.72
C TRP A 200 15.90 1.13 -38.82
N LEU A 201 15.22 1.45 -39.92
CA LEU A 201 15.78 2.23 -41.02
C LEU A 201 15.73 3.70 -40.68
N ASP A 202 16.88 4.37 -40.87
CA ASP A 202 17.15 5.78 -40.60
C ASP A 202 17.27 6.10 -39.10
N ASP A 203 18.50 6.42 -38.66
CA ASP A 203 18.74 7.10 -37.40
C ASP A 203 18.17 8.53 -37.52
N ASP A 204 16.87 8.70 -37.29
CA ASP A 204 16.30 10.03 -37.11
C ASP A 204 16.82 10.61 -35.78
N ASP A 205 17.56 11.73 -35.86
CA ASP A 205 18.01 12.53 -34.71
C ASP A 205 16.87 12.86 -33.71
N ASN A 206 15.61 12.79 -34.13
CA ASN A 206 14.45 13.14 -33.34
C ASN A 206 13.96 12.00 -32.42
N ILE A 207 14.31 10.73 -32.69
CA ILE A 207 13.79 9.57 -31.94
C ILE A 207 14.93 8.66 -31.50
N GLU A 208 14.96 8.35 -30.21
CA GLU A 208 15.89 7.39 -29.62
C GLU A 208 15.18 6.11 -29.22
N ILE A 209 15.74 4.97 -29.60
CA ILE A 209 15.19 3.65 -29.25
C ILE A 209 15.87 3.18 -27.96
N LEU A 210 15.16 3.33 -26.85
CA LEU A 210 15.59 2.88 -25.52
C LEU A 210 15.28 1.38 -25.39
N ASN A 211 16.27 0.57 -25.75
CA ASN A 211 16.12 -0.88 -25.86
C ASN A 211 15.83 -1.50 -24.48
N THR A 212 14.57 -1.74 -24.17
CA THR A 212 14.14 -2.02 -22.78
C THR A 212 14.14 -3.51 -22.43
N TYR A 213 14.29 -4.40 -23.41
CA TYR A 213 14.24 -5.84 -23.20
C TYR A 213 15.25 -6.57 -24.10
N LYS A 214 16.54 -6.39 -23.82
CA LYS A 214 17.59 -7.24 -24.41
C LYS A 214 17.38 -8.74 -24.11
N ASP A 215 16.62 -9.08 -23.07
CA ASP A 215 16.33 -10.46 -22.67
C ASP A 215 15.06 -11.06 -23.32
N GLU A 216 14.31 -10.31 -24.13
CA GLU A 216 13.17 -10.84 -24.90
C GLU A 216 13.55 -11.10 -26.36
N TRP A 217 14.70 -11.74 -26.60
CA TRP A 217 14.97 -12.25 -27.93
C TRP A 217 13.90 -13.32 -28.22
N ILE A 218 13.26 -13.20 -29.38
CA ILE A 218 12.53 -14.33 -29.95
C ILE A 218 13.52 -15.50 -29.91
N SER A 219 13.04 -16.69 -29.53
CA SER A 219 13.77 -17.93 -29.81
C SER A 219 14.40 -17.81 -31.20
N GLU A 220 15.62 -18.34 -31.40
CA GLU A 220 16.31 -18.28 -32.70
C GLU A 220 15.39 -18.69 -33.87
N GLU A 221 14.31 -19.42 -33.56
CA GLU A 221 13.21 -19.83 -34.41
C GLU A 221 11.81 -19.42 -33.89
N ILE A 222 10.93 -18.91 -34.75
CA ILE A 222 9.48 -18.85 -34.54
C ILE A 222 8.85 -20.18 -34.93
N LYS A 223 8.19 -20.81 -33.96
CA LYS A 223 7.54 -22.12 -34.13
C LYS A 223 6.26 -22.04 -34.96
N PRO A 224 5.85 -23.14 -35.63
CA PRO A 224 4.57 -23.25 -36.31
C PRO A 224 3.38 -22.86 -35.42
N PHE A 225 2.39 -22.20 -36.00
CA PHE A 225 1.13 -21.88 -35.31
C PHE A 225 1.30 -21.15 -33.97
N SER A 226 2.20 -20.17 -33.87
CA SER A 226 2.53 -19.49 -32.61
C SER A 226 2.69 -17.98 -32.80
N ASP A 227 2.31 -17.22 -31.77
CA ASP A 227 2.35 -15.77 -31.73
C ASP A 227 3.42 -15.24 -30.78
N TYR A 228 4.07 -14.16 -31.19
CA TYR A 228 5.16 -13.50 -30.50
C TYR A 228 4.94 -11.98 -30.48
N LEU A 229 5.48 -11.31 -29.47
CA LEU A 229 5.41 -9.86 -29.31
C LEU A 229 6.80 -9.30 -28.98
N ILE A 230 7.30 -8.33 -29.71
CA ILE A 230 8.46 -7.54 -29.30
C ILE A 230 7.98 -6.13 -28.99
N THR A 231 8.40 -5.58 -27.85
CA THR A 231 8.10 -4.19 -27.47
C THR A 231 9.39 -3.37 -27.40
N PHE A 232 9.47 -2.33 -28.23
CA PHE A 232 10.49 -1.30 -28.13
C PHE A 232 9.93 -0.10 -27.37
N LEU A 233 10.77 0.57 -26.58
CA LEU A 233 10.47 1.88 -26.04
C LEU A 233 11.20 2.94 -26.86
N CYS A 234 10.49 3.97 -27.26
CA CYS A 234 10.99 5.07 -28.05
C CYS A 234 10.89 6.37 -27.24
N HIS A 235 11.94 7.19 -27.28
CA HIS A 235 12.02 8.51 -26.66
C HIS A 235 12.14 9.59 -27.73
N VAL A 236 11.39 10.68 -27.58
CA VAL A 236 11.37 11.80 -28.53
C VAL A 236 12.36 12.87 -28.05
N LYS A 237 13.49 12.99 -28.75
CA LYS A 237 14.57 13.95 -28.43
C LYS A 237 14.18 15.39 -28.69
N LYS A 238 13.44 15.66 -29.78
CA LYS A 238 12.99 17.02 -30.14
C LYS A 238 11.48 17.13 -30.00
N LEU A 239 11.05 17.91 -29.01
CA LEU A 239 9.64 18.19 -28.73
C LEU A 239 9.12 19.44 -29.46
N HIS A 240 9.78 19.83 -30.56
CA HIS A 240 9.47 21.03 -31.35
C HIS A 240 9.08 20.64 -32.78
N GLY A 241 8.05 21.29 -33.36
CA GLY A 241 7.42 20.89 -34.62
C GLY A 241 6.08 20.16 -34.44
N LYS A 242 5.20 20.24 -35.45
CA LYS A 242 3.83 19.69 -35.37
C LYS A 242 3.76 18.19 -35.69
N GLU A 243 4.67 17.68 -36.52
CA GLU A 243 4.65 16.34 -37.11
C GLU A 243 6.11 15.86 -37.31
N ILE A 244 6.42 14.63 -36.89
CA ILE A 244 7.72 13.94 -36.98
C ILE A 244 7.48 12.67 -37.81
N GLU A 245 8.30 12.46 -38.85
CA GLU A 245 8.31 11.21 -39.61
C GLU A 245 9.01 10.13 -38.78
N MET A 246 8.37 8.98 -38.65
CA MET A 246 8.90 7.88 -37.86
C MET A 246 9.83 7.00 -38.73
N PRO A 247 10.96 6.51 -38.19
CA PRO A 247 11.81 5.56 -38.89
C PRO A 247 11.05 4.27 -39.23
N ASN A 248 11.28 3.73 -40.44
CA ASN A 248 10.63 2.48 -40.85
C ASN A 248 11.22 1.28 -40.11
N ILE A 249 10.43 0.23 -39.91
CA ILE A 249 10.90 -1.02 -39.32
C ILE A 249 11.04 -2.07 -40.40
N ILE A 250 12.25 -2.60 -40.59
CA ILE A 250 12.51 -3.80 -41.37
C ILE A 250 12.55 -4.99 -40.44
N LEU A 251 11.71 -5.98 -40.73
CA LEU A 251 11.87 -7.32 -40.17
C LEU A 251 12.46 -8.25 -41.23
N SER A 252 13.55 -8.95 -40.89
CA SER A 252 14.13 -10.01 -41.73
C SER A 252 14.09 -11.36 -41.03
N TYR A 253 13.92 -12.42 -41.81
CA TYR A 253 13.88 -13.81 -41.33
C TYR A 253 14.25 -14.78 -42.44
N ASP A 254 14.75 -15.95 -42.06
CA ASP A 254 15.12 -17.01 -42.98
C ASP A 254 14.02 -18.08 -43.06
N TYR A 255 13.72 -18.50 -44.29
CA TYR A 255 12.83 -19.59 -44.62
C TYR A 255 13.26 -20.23 -45.94
N ASP A 256 13.36 -21.57 -45.96
CA ASP A 256 13.67 -22.35 -47.18
C ASP A 256 14.95 -21.84 -47.91
N ASP A 257 16.04 -21.66 -47.13
CA ASP A 257 17.35 -21.13 -47.55
C ASP A 257 17.32 -19.72 -48.17
N LYS A 258 16.24 -18.96 -47.97
CA LYS A 258 16.09 -17.57 -48.42
C LYS A 258 15.80 -16.64 -47.25
N THR A 259 16.42 -15.46 -47.29
CA THR A 259 16.08 -14.37 -46.38
C THR A 259 14.95 -13.53 -46.97
N TYR A 260 13.89 -13.35 -46.18
CA TYR A 260 12.75 -12.50 -46.50
C TYR A 260 12.87 -11.18 -45.74
N TYR A 261 12.37 -10.10 -46.35
CA TYR A 261 12.33 -8.77 -45.76
C TYR A 261 10.90 -8.24 -45.77
N ASN A 262 10.50 -7.61 -44.67
CA ASN A 262 9.19 -6.98 -44.53
C ASN A 262 9.38 -5.54 -44.05
N ASP A 263 9.19 -4.58 -44.95
CA ASP A 263 9.28 -3.15 -44.69
C ASP A 263 7.92 -2.63 -44.20
N ASN A 264 7.90 -2.04 -43.01
CA ASN A 264 6.69 -1.55 -42.36
C ASN A 264 6.83 -0.05 -42.06
N GLN A 265 6.02 0.74 -42.75
CA GLN A 265 5.90 2.18 -42.50
C GLN A 265 5.16 2.45 -41.19
N LEU A 266 5.77 3.27 -40.35
CA LEU A 266 5.17 3.75 -39.11
C LEU A 266 4.31 5.00 -39.37
N PRO A 267 3.29 5.26 -38.54
CA PRO A 267 2.46 6.45 -38.67
C PRO A 267 3.24 7.73 -38.34
N ILE A 268 2.77 8.88 -38.82
CA ILE A 268 3.36 10.19 -38.50
C ILE A 268 3.12 10.49 -37.02
N LEU A 269 4.18 10.81 -36.28
CA LEU A 269 4.09 11.23 -34.88
C LEU A 269 3.71 12.71 -34.82
N SER A 270 2.56 13.07 -34.24
CA SER A 270 2.13 14.46 -34.09
C SER A 270 2.19 14.95 -32.65
N LEU A 271 2.91 16.07 -32.46
CA LEU A 271 3.00 16.79 -31.19
C LEU A 271 1.94 17.89 -31.06
N LYS A 272 0.94 17.97 -31.96
CA LYS A 272 -0.14 18.98 -31.91
C LYS A 272 -0.93 18.97 -30.59
N ARG A 273 -0.99 17.82 -29.91
CA ARG A 273 -1.71 17.61 -28.65
C ARG A 273 -0.77 17.42 -27.45
N TYR A 274 0.51 17.71 -27.64
CA TYR A 274 1.54 17.53 -26.62
C TYR A 274 1.44 18.64 -25.57
N ASN A 275 1.20 18.28 -24.31
CA ASN A 275 1.06 19.26 -23.22
C ASN A 275 2.05 19.02 -22.06
N TRP A 276 3.18 18.37 -22.34
CA TRP A 276 4.20 18.04 -21.35
C TRP A 276 5.33 19.09 -21.34
N HIS A 277 5.40 19.89 -20.27
CA HIS A 277 6.43 20.92 -20.06
C HIS A 277 7.54 20.41 -19.11
N PRO A 278 8.73 20.02 -19.60
CA PRO A 278 9.80 19.50 -18.75
C PRO A 278 10.14 20.48 -17.63
N LEU A 279 10.48 19.99 -16.44
CA LEU A 279 10.93 20.86 -15.35
C LEU A 279 12.27 21.49 -15.72
N GLN A 280 12.25 22.80 -15.96
CA GLN A 280 13.42 23.56 -16.33
C GLN A 280 13.92 24.38 -15.15
N GLY A 281 15.20 24.23 -14.82
CA GLY A 281 15.85 24.96 -13.75
C GLY A 281 17.19 24.34 -13.40
N SER A 282 18.16 25.19 -13.07
CA SER A 282 19.56 24.79 -12.82
C SER A 282 19.66 23.64 -11.82
N LYS A 283 18.92 23.71 -10.71
CA LYS A 283 18.89 22.67 -9.67
C LYS A 283 18.22 21.36 -10.11
N TYR A 284 17.16 21.43 -10.92
CA TYR A 284 16.47 20.23 -11.43
C TYR A 284 17.36 19.49 -12.42
N ILE A 285 17.97 20.24 -13.35
CA ILE A 285 18.90 19.71 -14.35
C ILE A 285 20.14 19.14 -13.66
N GLU A 286 20.72 19.86 -12.70
CA GLU A 286 21.86 19.38 -11.91
C GLU A 286 21.53 18.06 -11.20
N PHE A 287 20.36 17.96 -10.57
CA PHE A 287 19.94 16.74 -9.90
C PHE A 287 19.78 15.54 -10.85
N ILE A 288 19.09 15.70 -11.98
CA ILE A 288 18.87 14.60 -12.93
C ILE A 288 20.17 14.22 -13.66
N CYS A 289 20.92 15.22 -14.16
CA CYS A 289 22.09 14.98 -15.00
C CYS A 289 23.33 14.59 -14.20
N ASN A 290 23.49 15.08 -12.96
CA ASN A 290 24.66 14.81 -12.14
C ASN A 290 24.35 13.87 -10.97
N ASP A 291 23.47 14.25 -10.05
CA ASP A 291 23.28 13.51 -8.79
C ASP A 291 22.67 12.12 -9.02
N PHE A 292 21.58 12.05 -9.78
CA PHE A 292 20.94 10.78 -10.13
C PHE A 292 21.84 9.92 -11.01
N ALA A 293 22.57 10.54 -11.96
CA ALA A 293 23.55 9.83 -12.76
C ALA A 293 24.66 9.19 -11.90
N ASN A 294 25.15 9.92 -10.90
CA ASN A 294 26.13 9.41 -9.94
C ASN A 294 25.55 8.27 -9.08
N ALA A 295 24.26 8.34 -8.71
CA ALA A 295 23.57 7.24 -8.02
C ALA A 295 23.55 5.97 -8.87
N ILE A 296 23.24 6.08 -10.17
CA ILE A 296 23.28 4.95 -11.12
C ILE A 296 24.68 4.34 -11.18
N VAL A 297 25.72 5.17 -11.29
CA VAL A 297 27.12 4.70 -11.33
C VAL A 297 27.47 3.92 -10.07
N LYS A 298 27.13 4.45 -8.89
CA LYS A 298 27.35 3.77 -7.61
C LYS A 298 26.55 2.47 -7.50
N ASN A 299 25.29 2.45 -7.95
CA ASN A 299 24.47 1.25 -7.84
C ASN A 299 24.95 0.10 -8.74
N LYS A 300 25.52 0.42 -9.91
CA LYS A 300 26.16 -0.56 -10.79
C LYS A 300 27.36 -1.26 -10.12
N THR A 301 27.97 -0.68 -9.08
CA THR A 301 29.04 -1.35 -8.31
C THR A 301 28.52 -2.31 -7.22
N GLY A 302 27.19 -2.47 -7.09
CA GLY A 302 26.54 -3.28 -6.05
C GLY A 302 26.10 -2.47 -4.83
N LEU A 303 26.32 -1.16 -4.82
CA LEU A 303 25.95 -0.33 -3.69
C LEU A 303 24.48 0.10 -3.75
N PHE A 304 23.65 -0.34 -2.80
CA PHE A 304 22.27 0.17 -2.66
C PHE A 304 22.26 1.71 -2.60
N GLN A 305 21.28 2.34 -3.26
CA GLN A 305 21.05 3.78 -3.22
C GLN A 305 19.63 4.10 -2.78
N TYR A 306 19.48 5.10 -1.93
CA TYR A 306 18.20 5.65 -1.50
C TYR A 306 18.12 7.13 -1.87
N ILE A 307 17.01 7.53 -2.50
CA ILE A 307 16.76 8.90 -2.95
C ILE A 307 15.46 9.42 -2.33
N GLU A 308 15.57 10.49 -1.56
CA GLU A 308 14.45 11.16 -0.91
C GLU A 308 14.10 12.46 -1.63
N ILE A 309 12.84 12.62 -2.05
CA ILE A 309 12.34 13.82 -2.72
C ILE A 309 11.24 14.48 -1.86
N GLU A 310 11.51 15.65 -1.28
CA GLU A 310 10.55 16.35 -0.41
C GLU A 310 10.17 17.74 -0.93
N GLY A 311 8.88 18.09 -0.88
CA GLY A 311 8.46 19.43 -1.27
C GLY A 311 6.96 19.68 -1.23
N LYS A 312 6.57 20.93 -1.45
CA LYS A 312 5.18 21.42 -1.41
C LYS A 312 4.31 20.92 -2.56
N THR A 313 3.02 21.20 -2.54
CA THR A 313 2.12 20.84 -3.64
C THR A 313 2.48 21.62 -4.91
N GLY A 314 2.55 20.93 -6.05
CA GLY A 314 2.81 21.54 -7.35
C GLY A 314 4.28 21.84 -7.67
N CYS A 315 5.25 21.54 -6.79
CA CYS A 315 6.68 21.78 -7.06
C CYS A 315 7.36 20.75 -7.99
N GLY A 316 6.61 19.80 -8.58
CA GLY A 316 7.16 18.89 -9.58
C GLY A 316 7.74 17.56 -9.06
N LYS A 317 7.42 17.12 -7.83
CA LYS A 317 7.94 15.86 -7.27
C LYS A 317 7.69 14.61 -8.14
N SER A 318 6.42 14.27 -8.37
CA SER A 318 6.00 13.15 -9.23
C SER A 318 6.57 13.28 -10.65
N ARG A 319 6.69 14.54 -11.10
CA ARG A 319 7.23 14.89 -12.39
C ARG A 319 8.73 14.58 -12.51
N ILE A 320 9.54 14.88 -11.50
CA ILE A 320 10.96 14.50 -11.46
C ILE A 320 11.12 12.98 -11.53
N ILE A 321 10.32 12.21 -10.80
CA ILE A 321 10.36 10.75 -10.85
C ILE A 321 10.13 10.26 -12.28
N ASN A 322 9.17 10.83 -12.99
CA ASN A 322 8.91 10.49 -14.40
C ASN A 322 10.06 10.93 -15.32
N GLU A 323 10.67 12.08 -15.09
CA GLU A 323 11.81 12.59 -15.88
C GLU A 323 13.13 11.83 -15.60
N MET A 324 13.23 11.09 -14.50
CA MET A 324 14.36 10.16 -14.26
C MET A 324 14.27 8.87 -15.08
N LYS A 325 13.06 8.47 -15.49
CA LYS A 325 12.80 7.18 -16.15
C LYS A 325 13.61 7.00 -17.45
N PRO A 326 13.69 7.96 -18.39
CA PRO A 326 14.51 7.80 -19.60
C PRO A 326 15.96 7.39 -19.28
N ARG A 327 16.62 8.14 -18.40
CA ARG A 327 18.02 7.91 -18.00
C ARG A 327 18.22 6.57 -17.27
N ALA A 328 17.23 6.15 -16.49
CA ALA A 328 17.23 4.82 -15.87
C ALA A 328 17.21 3.71 -16.93
N LEU A 329 16.35 3.84 -17.94
CA LEU A 329 16.17 2.85 -18.99
C LEU A 329 17.36 2.80 -19.97
N GLU A 330 17.97 3.95 -20.30
CA GLU A 330 19.28 4.03 -21.00
C GLU A 330 20.38 3.22 -20.30
N ASN A 331 20.28 3.11 -18.97
CA ASN A 331 21.22 2.38 -18.14
C ASN A 331 20.78 0.94 -17.81
N ASP A 332 19.78 0.43 -18.54
CA ASP A 332 19.21 -0.94 -18.46
C ASP A 332 18.57 -1.29 -17.11
N TYR A 333 17.96 -0.32 -16.43
CA TYR A 333 17.20 -0.59 -15.20
C TYR A 333 15.78 -1.06 -15.49
N LEU A 334 15.24 -1.91 -14.63
CA LEU A 334 13.80 -2.11 -14.47
C LEU A 334 13.23 -1.00 -13.60
N PHE A 335 12.40 -0.12 -14.14
CA PHE A 335 11.82 1.01 -13.42
C PHE A 335 10.37 0.72 -13.01
N LEU A 336 10.13 0.57 -11.70
CA LEU A 336 8.82 0.30 -11.11
C LEU A 336 8.38 1.54 -10.31
N SER A 337 7.16 2.04 -10.56
CA SER A 337 6.63 3.24 -9.90
C SER A 337 5.27 2.98 -9.29
N TYR A 338 5.10 3.45 -8.04
CA TYR A 338 3.92 3.27 -7.23
C TYR A 338 3.50 4.61 -6.61
N ASP A 339 2.19 4.84 -6.48
CA ASP A 339 1.64 6.02 -5.81
C ASP A 339 0.76 5.58 -4.62
N SER A 340 1.08 6.09 -3.45
CA SER A 340 0.35 5.81 -2.21
C SER A 340 -1.06 6.41 -2.17
N TYR A 341 -1.47 7.21 -3.16
CA TYR A 341 -2.88 7.55 -3.38
C TYR A 341 -3.67 6.45 -4.07
N ASN A 342 -3.04 5.72 -5.00
CA ASN A 342 -3.72 4.77 -5.88
C ASN A 342 -3.83 3.37 -5.24
N TYR A 343 -2.88 3.03 -4.38
CA TYR A 343 -2.80 1.75 -3.70
C TYR A 343 -2.94 1.96 -2.19
N GLN A 344 -3.66 1.07 -1.50
CA GLN A 344 -3.62 1.05 -0.04
C GLN A 344 -2.26 0.51 0.39
N ASP A 345 -1.62 1.14 1.36
CA ASP A 345 -0.32 0.83 1.98
C ASP A 345 0.30 -0.54 1.65
N LEU A 346 -0.27 -1.64 2.18
CA LEU A 346 0.27 -2.98 1.99
C LEU A 346 0.09 -3.55 0.58
N ASP A 347 -0.86 -3.02 -0.21
CA ASP A 347 -1.00 -3.38 -1.63
C ASP A 347 0.18 -2.92 -2.46
N ILE A 348 0.88 -1.85 -2.07
CA ILE A 348 2.12 -1.45 -2.76
C ILE A 348 3.14 -2.60 -2.64
N ILE A 349 3.26 -3.22 -1.47
CA ILE A 349 4.16 -4.36 -1.27
C ILE A 349 3.68 -5.58 -2.04
N ARG A 350 2.39 -5.90 -2.00
CA ARG A 350 1.81 -7.00 -2.82
C ARG A 350 2.11 -6.77 -4.30
N ARG A 351 1.95 -5.54 -4.77
CA ARG A 351 2.19 -5.13 -6.15
C ARG A 351 3.68 -5.23 -6.51
N ILE A 352 4.59 -4.77 -5.65
CA ILE A 352 6.04 -4.94 -5.82
C ILE A 352 6.37 -6.42 -5.97
N ILE A 353 5.89 -7.28 -5.06
CA ILE A 353 6.14 -8.73 -5.15
C ILE A 353 5.64 -9.28 -6.48
N CYS A 354 4.43 -8.89 -6.90
CA CYS A 354 3.84 -9.34 -8.14
C CYS A 354 4.62 -8.84 -9.36
N ASP A 355 4.98 -7.56 -9.44
CA ASP A 355 5.74 -6.99 -10.56
C ASP A 355 7.15 -7.60 -10.65
N ILE A 356 7.82 -7.82 -9.51
CA ILE A 356 9.13 -8.50 -9.43
C ILE A 356 9.02 -9.94 -9.90
N ALA A 357 7.95 -10.63 -9.52
CA ALA A 357 7.68 -11.98 -9.98
C ALA A 357 7.20 -12.02 -11.44
N GLY A 358 6.72 -10.93 -12.02
CA GLY A 358 6.10 -10.87 -13.36
C GLY A 358 4.64 -11.36 -13.39
N ILE A 359 3.91 -11.13 -12.31
CA ILE A 359 2.53 -11.57 -12.07
C ILE A 359 1.62 -10.34 -12.20
N SER A 360 0.64 -10.37 -13.10
CA SER A 360 -0.33 -9.28 -13.18
C SER A 360 -1.19 -9.21 -11.90
N TYR A 361 -1.08 -8.08 -11.21
CA TYR A 361 -1.87 -7.72 -10.03
C TYR A 361 -2.69 -6.45 -10.33
N LYS A 362 -3.74 -6.58 -11.15
CA LYS A 362 -4.60 -5.44 -11.52
C LYS A 362 -5.76 -5.33 -10.52
N GLN A 363 -5.88 -4.19 -9.85
CA GLN A 363 -7.00 -3.89 -8.92
C GLN A 363 -7.27 -5.03 -7.92
N ARG A 364 -6.20 -5.60 -7.36
CA ARG A 364 -6.23 -6.76 -6.44
C ARG A 364 -6.81 -8.07 -7.00
N ASN A 365 -7.13 -8.13 -8.28
CA ASN A 365 -7.54 -9.36 -8.94
C ASN A 365 -6.29 -10.12 -9.39
N ILE A 366 -6.06 -11.25 -8.75
CA ILE A 366 -5.02 -12.22 -9.11
C ILE A 366 -5.73 -13.26 -9.97
N PHE A 367 -5.28 -13.43 -11.20
CA PHE A 367 -5.88 -14.43 -12.10
C PHE A 367 -5.56 -15.87 -11.66
N TYR A 368 -4.50 -16.05 -10.87
CA TYR A 368 -4.02 -17.33 -10.39
C TYR A 368 -4.81 -17.82 -9.17
N THR A 369 -4.82 -19.12 -8.92
CA THR A 369 -5.17 -19.66 -7.60
C THR A 369 -3.96 -19.55 -6.66
N GLN A 370 -4.21 -19.67 -5.36
CA GLN A 370 -3.16 -19.60 -4.36
C GLN A 370 -2.06 -20.67 -4.59
N GLU A 371 -2.43 -21.93 -4.86
CA GLU A 371 -1.47 -23.02 -5.10
C GLU A 371 -0.59 -22.77 -6.33
N GLN A 372 -1.14 -22.13 -7.37
CA GLN A 372 -0.37 -21.78 -8.57
C GLN A 372 0.57 -20.61 -8.31
N LEU A 373 0.13 -19.61 -7.56
CA LEU A 373 0.99 -18.51 -7.14
C LEU A 373 2.18 -19.05 -6.32
N GLU A 374 1.95 -20.02 -5.44
CA GLU A 374 3.00 -20.70 -4.68
C GLU A 374 4.02 -21.34 -5.63
N LYS A 375 3.57 -22.13 -6.61
CA LYS A 375 4.43 -22.75 -7.62
C LYS A 375 5.25 -21.74 -8.44
N LEU A 376 4.69 -20.57 -8.75
CA LEU A 376 5.37 -19.51 -9.50
C LEU A 376 6.47 -18.81 -8.70
N ILE A 377 6.31 -18.74 -7.39
CA ILE A 377 7.20 -18.02 -6.47
C ILE A 377 8.34 -18.92 -5.97
N ILE A 378 8.11 -20.24 -5.91
CA ILE A 378 9.12 -21.22 -5.50
C ILE A 378 10.37 -21.07 -6.40
N SER A 379 11.51 -20.98 -5.74
CA SER A 379 12.82 -20.91 -6.36
C SER A 379 13.83 -21.61 -5.45
N PRO A 380 15.08 -21.87 -5.88
CA PRO A 380 16.10 -22.47 -5.02
C PRO A 380 16.34 -21.75 -3.68
N LYS A 381 15.89 -20.49 -3.54
CA LYS A 381 15.99 -19.69 -2.30
C LYS A 381 14.66 -19.36 -1.63
N ILE A 382 13.53 -19.64 -2.28
CA ILE A 382 12.20 -19.45 -1.72
C ILE A 382 11.60 -20.83 -1.48
N THR A 383 11.51 -21.22 -0.21
CA THR A 383 10.93 -22.51 0.21
C THR A 383 9.42 -22.55 -0.04
N GLU A 384 8.82 -23.75 -0.07
CA GLU A 384 7.36 -23.91 -0.15
C GLU A 384 6.63 -23.15 0.96
N ASN A 385 7.16 -23.16 2.18
CA ASN A 385 6.58 -22.42 3.29
C ASN A 385 6.63 -20.89 3.07
N ALA A 386 7.75 -20.38 2.57
CA ALA A 386 7.87 -18.97 2.22
C ALA A 386 6.92 -18.57 1.08
N ALA A 387 6.80 -19.42 0.06
CA ALA A 387 5.85 -19.22 -1.04
C ALA A 387 4.40 -19.18 -0.55
N LYS A 388 4.03 -20.04 0.41
CA LYS A 388 2.71 -20.05 1.05
C LYS A 388 2.42 -18.79 1.87
N ILE A 389 3.41 -18.29 2.61
CA ILE A 389 3.27 -17.04 3.37
C ILE A 389 3.07 -15.86 2.40
N ILE A 390 3.87 -15.79 1.34
CA ILE A 390 3.75 -14.75 0.32
C ILE A 390 2.40 -14.85 -0.40
N SER A 391 1.97 -16.05 -0.79
CA SER A 391 0.69 -16.25 -1.46
C SER A 391 -0.48 -15.82 -0.57
N ASN A 392 -0.53 -16.24 0.69
CA ASN A 392 -1.54 -15.83 1.66
C ASN A 392 -1.61 -14.30 1.80
N PHE A 393 -0.45 -13.65 1.88
CA PHE A 393 -0.36 -12.19 1.99
C PHE A 393 -0.93 -11.47 0.75
N ILE A 394 -0.62 -11.97 -0.45
CA ILE A 394 -1.15 -11.40 -1.71
C ILE A 394 -2.67 -11.62 -1.81
N PHE A 395 -3.20 -12.79 -1.43
CA PHE A 395 -4.64 -13.10 -1.45
C PHE A 395 -5.46 -12.50 -0.30
N LYS A 396 -4.82 -11.85 0.69
CA LYS A 396 -5.48 -11.35 1.92
C LYS A 396 -6.21 -12.45 2.71
N ASN A 397 -5.73 -13.69 2.66
CA ASN A 397 -6.36 -14.84 3.33
C ASN A 397 -5.99 -14.97 4.82
N ASP A 398 -4.93 -14.30 5.26
CA ASP A 398 -4.49 -14.36 6.67
C ASP A 398 -5.35 -13.44 7.56
N LYS A 399 -6.30 -14.06 8.27
CA LYS A 399 -7.06 -13.47 9.39
C LYS A 399 -6.39 -13.74 10.74
N SER A 400 -5.12 -14.12 10.75
CA SER A 400 -4.45 -14.58 11.97
C SER A 400 -4.21 -13.42 12.94
N ASN A 401 -4.25 -13.72 14.24
CA ASN A 401 -3.89 -12.79 15.31
C ASN A 401 -2.39 -12.44 15.35
N ASP A 402 -1.59 -12.93 14.39
CA ASP A 402 -0.12 -12.84 14.34
C ASP A 402 0.40 -12.03 13.13
N PHE A 403 -0.38 -11.05 12.69
CA PHE A 403 -0.13 -10.29 11.46
C PHE A 403 1.24 -9.60 11.44
N ILE A 404 1.74 -9.12 12.60
CA ILE A 404 3.06 -8.46 12.70
C ILE A 404 4.19 -9.43 12.33
N ASN A 405 4.08 -10.71 12.67
CA ASN A 405 5.05 -11.72 12.27
C ASN A 405 5.09 -11.96 10.78
N ILE A 406 3.89 -12.07 10.20
CA ILE A 406 3.75 -12.26 8.76
C ILE A 406 4.41 -11.08 8.03
N ILE A 407 4.20 -9.84 8.47
CA ILE A 407 4.80 -8.64 7.85
C ILE A 407 6.33 -8.68 7.82
N ASN A 408 7.00 -9.17 8.86
CA ASN A 408 8.47 -9.25 8.86
C ASN A 408 8.99 -10.35 7.94
N TYR A 409 8.35 -11.52 7.94
CA TYR A 409 8.65 -12.56 6.95
C TYR A 409 8.43 -12.06 5.52
N ILE A 410 7.34 -11.32 5.28
CA ILE A 410 7.05 -10.71 3.99
C ILE A 410 8.15 -9.74 3.57
N SER A 411 8.66 -8.90 4.48
CA SER A 411 9.79 -8.00 4.20
C SER A 411 11.02 -8.78 3.72
N GLN A 412 11.45 -9.78 4.48
CA GLN A 412 12.62 -10.60 4.16
C GLN A 412 12.47 -11.35 2.83
N TYR A 413 11.32 -12.00 2.62
CA TYR A 413 11.08 -12.74 1.37
C TYR A 413 10.96 -11.81 0.16
N THR A 414 10.40 -10.61 0.35
CA THR A 414 10.37 -9.58 -0.70
C THR A 414 11.80 -9.14 -1.05
N ALA A 415 12.67 -8.93 -0.06
CA ALA A 415 14.07 -8.60 -0.30
C ALA A 415 14.82 -9.71 -1.06
N ILE A 416 14.55 -10.99 -0.73
CA ILE A 416 15.13 -12.13 -1.46
C ILE A 416 14.68 -12.15 -2.92
N LEU A 417 13.37 -11.97 -3.19
CA LEU A 417 12.84 -11.93 -4.55
C LEU A 417 13.47 -10.80 -5.37
N ILE A 418 13.54 -9.59 -4.79
CA ILE A 418 14.18 -8.43 -5.42
C ILE A 418 15.66 -8.71 -5.69
N LYS A 419 16.38 -9.28 -4.73
CA LYS A 419 17.80 -9.63 -4.88
C LYS A 419 18.03 -10.56 -6.06
N GLU A 420 17.25 -11.63 -6.18
CA GLU A 420 17.39 -12.56 -7.29
C GLU A 420 17.07 -11.92 -8.63
N ARG A 421 16.01 -11.10 -8.71
CA ARG A 421 15.66 -10.37 -9.94
C ARG A 421 16.73 -9.34 -10.32
N SER A 422 17.29 -8.63 -9.35
CA SER A 422 18.27 -7.55 -9.56
C SER A 422 19.61 -8.01 -10.12
N LYS A 423 19.93 -9.31 -10.04
CA LYS A 423 21.16 -9.88 -10.61
C LYS A 423 21.16 -9.88 -12.13
N ASN A 424 19.99 -10.10 -12.73
CA ASN A 424 19.85 -10.11 -14.18
C ASN A 424 19.69 -8.69 -14.70
N LYS A 425 18.87 -7.89 -14.02
CA LYS A 425 18.57 -6.52 -14.40
C LYS A 425 18.42 -5.64 -13.15
N PRO A 426 19.23 -4.58 -12.96
CA PRO A 426 19.15 -3.73 -11.78
C PRO A 426 17.80 -3.01 -11.72
N ILE A 427 17.35 -2.64 -10.52
CA ILE A 427 15.95 -2.24 -10.28
C ILE A 427 15.87 -0.85 -9.66
N ILE A 428 15.00 0.01 -10.18
CA ILE A 428 14.56 1.22 -9.52
C ILE A 428 13.12 1.02 -9.04
N ILE A 429 12.89 1.30 -7.76
CA ILE A 429 11.56 1.30 -7.16
C ILE A 429 11.27 2.73 -6.71
N SER A 430 10.25 3.37 -7.27
CA SER A 430 9.79 4.69 -6.84
C SER A 430 8.43 4.60 -6.15
N ILE A 431 8.32 5.22 -4.97
CA ILE A 431 7.10 5.29 -4.17
C ILE A 431 6.76 6.76 -3.93
N ASP A 432 5.73 7.25 -4.61
CA ASP A 432 5.24 8.62 -4.48
C ASP A 432 4.23 8.75 -3.35
N ASN A 433 4.08 9.98 -2.86
CA ASN A 433 3.13 10.39 -1.84
C ASN A 433 3.17 9.59 -0.54
N ILE A 434 4.37 9.22 -0.04
CA ILE A 434 4.54 8.40 1.17
C ILE A 434 3.88 9.00 2.44
N GLN A 435 3.54 10.29 2.42
CA GLN A 435 2.76 10.92 3.50
C GLN A 435 1.34 10.34 3.66
N ASN A 436 0.86 9.56 2.70
CA ASN A 436 -0.43 8.87 2.80
C ASN A 436 -0.28 7.46 3.41
N SER A 437 0.95 7.00 3.65
CA SER A 437 1.22 5.63 4.09
C SER A 437 1.12 5.46 5.60
N ASN A 438 0.67 4.28 6.05
CA ASN A 438 0.64 3.93 7.47
C ASN A 438 2.01 3.50 8.05
N SER A 439 2.08 3.39 9.38
CA SER A 439 3.29 2.99 10.10
C SER A 439 3.76 1.57 9.78
N VAL A 440 2.85 0.62 9.53
CA VAL A 440 3.21 -0.76 9.17
C VAL A 440 3.97 -0.80 7.86
N PHE A 441 3.48 -0.07 6.84
CA PHE A 441 4.13 0.04 5.55
C PHE A 441 5.49 0.74 5.64
N LEU A 442 5.57 1.88 6.35
CA LEU A 442 6.85 2.59 6.48
C LEU A 442 7.88 1.79 7.29
N ASN A 443 7.45 1.02 8.29
CA ASN A 443 8.32 0.09 9.01
C ASN A 443 8.80 -1.04 8.10
N LEU A 444 7.92 -1.62 7.28
CA LEU A 444 8.30 -2.63 6.29
C LEU A 444 9.30 -2.03 5.27
N LEU A 445 9.09 -0.78 4.84
CA LEU A 445 10.01 -0.06 3.96
C LEU A 445 11.39 0.14 4.61
N ILE A 446 11.43 0.50 5.90
CA ILE A 446 12.68 0.58 6.68
C ILE A 446 13.38 -0.79 6.72
N ASN A 447 12.65 -1.86 7.03
CA ASN A 447 13.21 -3.22 7.06
C ASN A 447 13.77 -3.61 5.69
N LEU A 448 13.06 -3.29 4.59
CA LEU A 448 13.56 -3.51 3.23
C LEU A 448 14.84 -2.72 2.94
N ILE A 449 14.91 -1.46 3.38
CA ILE A 449 16.13 -0.64 3.25
C ILE A 449 17.30 -1.31 3.98
N GLU A 450 17.10 -1.76 5.21
CA GLU A 450 18.12 -2.46 5.99
C GLU A 450 18.58 -3.77 5.31
N ASP A 451 17.64 -4.53 4.76
CA ASP A 451 17.93 -5.74 3.99
C ASP A 451 18.70 -5.43 2.70
N PHE A 452 18.32 -4.37 1.96
CA PHE A 452 19.03 -3.94 0.75
C PHE A 452 20.45 -3.49 1.03
N GLU A 453 20.64 -2.74 2.12
CA GLU A 453 21.96 -2.28 2.56
C GLU A 453 22.85 -3.43 3.01
N SER A 454 22.35 -4.31 3.88
CA SER A 454 23.12 -5.43 4.44
C SER A 454 23.53 -6.44 3.36
N ASN A 455 22.72 -6.57 2.30
CA ASN A 455 22.95 -7.52 1.22
C ASN A 455 23.56 -6.92 -0.05
N ASN A 456 23.82 -5.61 -0.09
CA ASN A 456 24.33 -4.90 -1.28
C ASN A 456 23.52 -5.22 -2.54
N ILE A 457 22.21 -5.04 -2.44
CA ILE A 457 21.28 -5.35 -3.53
C ILE A 457 21.34 -4.23 -4.58
N HIS A 458 21.36 -4.60 -5.87
CA HIS A 458 21.40 -3.66 -7.01
C HIS A 458 20.05 -2.95 -7.22
N VAL A 459 19.67 -2.17 -6.22
CA VAL A 459 18.41 -1.43 -6.17
C VAL A 459 18.66 0.04 -5.87
N ILE A 460 17.93 0.91 -6.56
CA ILE A 460 17.75 2.31 -6.18
C ILE A 460 16.30 2.48 -5.70
N LEU A 461 16.12 2.83 -4.44
CA LEU A 461 14.81 3.11 -3.86
C LEU A 461 14.58 4.63 -3.83
N ILE A 462 13.48 5.09 -4.42
CA ILE A 462 13.10 6.50 -4.47
C ILE A 462 11.81 6.68 -3.69
N THR A 463 11.78 7.62 -2.75
CA THR A 463 10.55 7.97 -2.04
C THR A 463 10.25 9.45 -2.19
N SER A 464 8.98 9.80 -2.41
CA SER A 464 8.56 11.20 -2.46
C SER A 464 7.47 11.56 -1.47
N LEU A 465 7.61 12.75 -0.88
CA LEU A 465 6.77 13.24 0.20
C LEU A 465 6.27 14.67 -0.06
N ASN A 466 4.97 14.87 0.10
CA ASN A 466 4.33 16.18 0.08
C ASN A 466 4.21 16.78 1.49
N THR A 467 4.99 17.82 1.77
CA THR A 467 5.07 18.42 3.11
C THR A 467 3.81 19.18 3.53
N GLU A 468 2.93 19.56 2.59
CA GLU A 468 1.70 20.31 2.89
C GLU A 468 0.47 19.42 3.09
N LYS A 469 0.58 18.13 2.72
CA LYS A 469 -0.53 17.17 2.75
C LYS A 469 -0.37 16.10 3.83
N ILE A 470 0.58 16.26 4.75
CA ILE A 470 0.72 15.37 5.89
C ILE A 470 -0.51 15.59 6.78
N SER A 471 -1.37 14.58 6.91
CA SER A 471 -2.52 14.67 7.81
C SER A 471 -2.06 14.75 9.26
N ASN A 472 -2.84 15.39 10.13
CA ASN A 472 -2.52 15.46 11.57
C ASN A 472 -2.38 14.07 12.18
N GLU A 473 -3.08 13.10 11.59
CA GLU A 473 -3.04 11.68 11.93
C GLU A 473 -1.70 11.01 11.59
N ASN A 474 -0.94 11.52 10.61
CA ASN A 474 0.29 10.88 10.12
C ASN A 474 1.59 11.65 10.42
N ILE A 475 1.52 12.87 10.98
CA ILE A 475 2.71 13.72 11.24
C ILE A 475 3.79 12.96 12.02
N GLU A 476 3.42 12.31 13.12
CA GLU A 476 4.39 11.68 14.03
C GLU A 476 5.04 10.45 13.40
N ILE A 477 4.26 9.68 12.63
CA ILE A 477 4.72 8.50 11.90
C ILE A 477 5.75 8.91 10.85
N ILE A 478 5.44 9.97 10.09
CA ILE A 478 6.34 10.53 9.09
C ILE A 478 7.60 11.14 9.72
N ASP A 479 7.47 11.86 10.83
CA ASP A 479 8.61 12.41 11.56
C ASP A 479 9.55 11.32 12.07
N ASN A 480 9.00 10.20 12.54
CA ASN A 480 9.78 9.04 12.96
C ASN A 480 10.50 8.38 11.78
N TYR A 481 9.81 8.17 10.66
CA TYR A 481 10.43 7.69 9.42
C TYR A 481 11.60 8.59 9.00
N LYS A 482 11.38 9.91 8.96
CA LYS A 482 12.41 10.89 8.65
C LYS A 482 13.59 10.84 9.61
N LYS A 483 13.37 10.64 10.91
CA LYS A 483 14.49 10.51 11.88
C LYS A 483 15.39 9.33 11.54
N VAL A 484 14.82 8.18 11.19
CA VAL A 484 15.56 6.97 10.79
C VAL A 484 16.36 7.25 9.50
N ILE A 485 15.70 7.77 8.47
CA ILE A 485 16.35 8.08 7.19
C ILE A 485 17.46 9.14 7.36
N ASN A 486 17.23 10.19 8.15
CA ASN A 486 18.23 11.21 8.44
C ASN A 486 19.44 10.63 9.20
N HIS A 487 19.23 9.70 10.13
CA HIS A 487 20.32 8.99 10.80
C HIS A 487 21.16 8.18 9.81
N ASN A 488 20.51 7.44 8.91
CA ASN A 488 21.20 6.65 7.89
C ASN A 488 21.93 7.53 6.87
N ARG A 489 21.33 8.66 6.46
CA ARG A 489 21.99 9.64 5.58
C ARG A 489 23.26 10.20 6.22
N ASN A 490 23.24 10.48 7.51
CA ASN A 490 24.41 11.02 8.22
C ASN A 490 25.52 9.96 8.40
N SER A 491 25.16 8.69 8.62
CA SER A 491 26.13 7.61 8.80
C SER A 491 26.66 7.03 7.48
N LYS A 492 25.86 7.05 6.41
CA LYS A 492 26.16 6.46 5.10
C LYS A 492 25.88 7.46 3.95
N PRO A 493 26.52 8.65 3.93
CA PRO A 493 26.19 9.70 2.96
C PRO A 493 26.41 9.30 1.49
N ASN A 494 27.20 8.26 1.23
CA ASN A 494 27.42 7.76 -0.12
C ASN A 494 26.26 6.95 -0.70
N GLN A 495 25.30 6.51 0.14
CA GLN A 495 24.14 5.71 -0.25
C GLN A 495 22.83 6.50 -0.26
N TYR A 496 22.82 7.70 0.33
CA TYR A 496 21.60 8.49 0.54
C TYR A 496 21.70 9.83 -0.18
N LEU A 497 20.73 10.12 -1.04
CA LEU A 497 20.56 11.39 -1.71
C LEU A 497 19.26 12.05 -1.26
N PHE A 498 19.30 13.36 -1.06
CA PHE A 498 18.14 14.17 -0.67
C PHE A 498 17.98 15.31 -1.66
N PHE A 499 16.79 15.43 -2.24
CA PHE A 499 16.42 16.52 -3.13
C PHE A 499 15.15 17.21 -2.63
N ASN A 500 15.25 18.53 -2.45
CA ASN A 500 14.11 19.36 -2.08
C ASN A 500 13.79 20.31 -3.24
N PRO A 501 12.86 19.94 -4.14
CA PRO A 501 12.36 20.85 -5.16
C PRO A 501 11.68 22.05 -4.50
N LYS A 502 12.41 23.18 -4.48
CA LYS A 502 11.86 24.49 -4.15
C LYS A 502 11.12 25.06 -5.36
N TRP A 503 10.24 26.04 -5.10
CA TRP A 503 9.66 26.86 -6.16
C TRP A 503 10.76 27.50 -7.02
N PHE A 504 10.45 27.81 -8.28
CA PHE A 504 11.44 28.34 -9.20
C PHE A 504 11.90 29.74 -8.74
N GLU A 505 13.07 29.87 -8.11
CA GLU A 505 13.58 31.18 -7.67
C GLU A 505 13.91 32.09 -8.89
N LYS A 506 15.14 32.06 -9.41
CA LYS A 506 15.51 32.80 -10.65
C LYS A 506 15.11 32.06 -11.93
N ASP A 507 14.78 30.78 -11.80
CA ASP A 507 14.53 29.86 -12.92
C ASP A 507 13.09 29.94 -13.45
N VAL A 508 12.19 30.69 -12.78
CA VAL A 508 10.79 30.84 -13.17
C VAL A 508 10.65 31.54 -14.53
N ILE A 509 11.58 32.47 -14.81
CA ILE A 509 11.66 33.16 -16.09
C ILE A 509 11.96 32.14 -17.18
N THR A 510 12.92 31.23 -16.95
CA THR A 510 13.26 30.14 -17.88
C THR A 510 12.09 29.21 -18.13
N PHE A 511 11.34 28.83 -17.09
CA PHE A 511 10.17 27.98 -17.25
C PHE A 511 9.03 28.66 -18.03
N TRP A 512 8.75 29.94 -17.78
CA TRP A 512 7.81 30.72 -18.59
C TRP A 512 8.27 30.94 -20.03
N MET A 513 9.56 31.23 -20.20
CA MET A 513 10.20 31.39 -21.51
C MET A 513 10.00 30.13 -22.35
N GLU A 514 10.31 28.96 -21.83
CA GLU A 514 10.08 27.68 -22.52
C GLU A 514 8.59 27.40 -22.75
N SER A 515 7.75 27.64 -21.73
CA SER A 515 6.30 27.46 -21.85
C SER A 515 5.67 28.32 -22.97
N LEU A 516 6.25 29.49 -23.24
CA LEU A 516 5.82 30.43 -24.27
C LEU A 516 6.71 30.40 -25.53
N LYS A 517 7.75 29.56 -25.55
CA LYS A 517 8.82 29.54 -26.57
C LYS A 517 9.37 30.95 -26.83
N ARG A 518 9.92 31.62 -25.81
CA ARG A 518 10.54 32.94 -25.89
C ARG A 518 11.96 32.85 -25.36
N PHE A 519 12.94 33.47 -26.03
CA PHE A 519 14.36 33.25 -25.72
C PHE A 519 15.09 34.51 -25.20
N ASP A 520 14.35 35.56 -24.82
CA ASP A 520 14.90 36.77 -24.20
C ASP A 520 14.64 36.78 -22.68
N ALA A 521 15.70 36.68 -21.88
CA ALA A 521 15.62 36.74 -20.41
C ALA A 521 15.06 38.08 -19.88
N ASN A 522 15.04 39.13 -20.70
CA ASN A 522 14.48 40.43 -20.35
C ASN A 522 13.04 40.65 -20.82
N ASP A 523 12.39 39.63 -21.38
CA ASP A 523 11.08 39.72 -21.99
C ASP A 523 10.01 40.34 -21.06
N LEU A 524 9.35 41.39 -21.55
CA LEU A 524 8.40 42.17 -20.77
C LEU A 524 7.12 41.38 -20.44
N LEU A 525 6.66 40.52 -21.35
CA LEU A 525 5.48 39.67 -21.16
C LEU A 525 5.77 38.62 -20.08
N VAL A 526 6.92 37.94 -20.17
CA VAL A 526 7.34 36.96 -19.16
C VAL A 526 7.47 37.61 -17.79
N LYS A 527 8.09 38.79 -17.69
CA LYS A 527 8.20 39.53 -16.42
C LYS A 527 6.84 39.87 -15.81
N GLN A 528 5.86 40.29 -16.63
CA GLN A 528 4.50 40.57 -16.16
C GLN A 528 3.79 39.31 -15.65
N LEU A 529 3.95 38.18 -16.34
CA LEU A 529 3.35 36.90 -15.96
C LEU A 529 3.97 36.34 -14.67
N VAL A 530 5.30 36.38 -14.54
CA VAL A 530 6.02 35.98 -13.32
C VAL A 530 5.56 36.81 -12.12
N HIS A 531 5.47 38.14 -12.28
CA HIS A 531 5.03 39.02 -11.20
C HIS A 531 3.58 38.74 -10.77
N LYS A 532 2.71 38.32 -11.70
CA LYS A 532 1.29 38.09 -11.43
C LYS A 532 0.98 36.71 -10.86
N PHE A 533 1.58 35.66 -11.41
CA PHE A 533 1.15 34.27 -11.19
C PHE A 533 2.16 33.42 -10.39
N GLY A 534 3.32 33.99 -10.01
CA GLY A 534 4.28 33.32 -9.13
C GLY A 534 5.14 32.26 -9.81
N ASP A 535 5.70 31.38 -8.99
CA ASP A 535 6.78 30.44 -9.31
C ASP A 535 6.44 28.96 -9.07
N ASN A 536 5.14 28.65 -8.88
CA ASN A 536 4.65 27.28 -8.77
C ASN A 536 4.48 26.64 -10.17
N PRO A 537 5.19 25.55 -10.50
CA PRO A 537 5.12 24.92 -11.82
C PRO A 537 3.69 24.60 -12.28
N LEU A 538 2.85 24.04 -11.39
CA LEU A 538 1.48 23.68 -11.72
C LEU A 538 0.62 24.92 -12.05
N GLU A 539 0.78 26.00 -11.28
CA GLU A 539 0.04 27.24 -11.52
C GLU A 539 0.48 27.89 -12.84
N VAL A 540 1.80 27.91 -13.12
CA VAL A 540 2.35 28.42 -14.38
C VAL A 540 1.81 27.64 -15.57
N THR A 541 1.86 26.30 -15.55
CA THR A 541 1.29 25.47 -16.62
C THR A 541 -0.20 25.73 -16.81
N MET A 542 -0.99 25.78 -15.73
CA MET A 542 -2.43 26.02 -15.82
C MET A 542 -2.78 27.40 -16.40
N VAL A 543 -2.03 28.44 -16.03
CA VAL A 543 -2.22 29.79 -16.58
C VAL A 543 -1.79 29.85 -18.04
N SER A 544 -0.62 29.28 -18.38
CA SER A 544 -0.12 29.23 -19.76
C SER A 544 -1.14 28.57 -20.69
N ASP A 545 -1.67 27.41 -20.29
CA ASP A 545 -2.71 26.70 -21.03
C ASP A 545 -3.97 27.54 -21.20
N TYR A 546 -4.45 28.13 -20.11
CA TYR A 546 -5.64 28.99 -20.13
C TYR A 546 -5.48 30.15 -21.12
N LEU A 547 -4.32 30.81 -21.12
CA LEU A 547 -4.03 31.93 -22.01
C LEU A 547 -3.99 31.52 -23.49
N LYS A 548 -3.38 30.37 -23.80
CA LYS A 548 -3.28 29.80 -25.15
C LYS A 548 -4.66 29.36 -25.67
N GLN A 549 -5.40 28.59 -24.87
CA GLN A 549 -6.71 28.01 -25.23
C GLN A 549 -7.80 29.06 -25.46
N ASN A 550 -7.73 30.19 -24.77
CA ASN A 550 -8.72 31.27 -24.90
C ASN A 550 -8.34 32.32 -25.95
N LEU A 551 -7.34 32.04 -26.80
CA LEU A 551 -6.82 32.94 -27.82
C LEU A 551 -6.43 34.31 -27.24
N ILE A 552 -5.99 34.33 -25.98
CA ILE A 552 -5.41 35.53 -25.36
C ILE A 552 -3.97 35.65 -25.84
N LEU A 553 -3.28 34.50 -25.90
CA LEU A 553 -2.03 34.34 -26.63
C LEU A 553 -2.29 33.66 -27.97
N ALA A 554 -1.53 34.04 -29.00
CA ALA A 554 -1.49 33.35 -30.29
C ALA A 554 -0.03 33.05 -30.67
N GLN A 555 0.15 31.96 -31.41
CA GLN A 555 1.46 31.50 -31.87
C GLN A 555 1.81 32.16 -33.21
N HIS A 556 3.05 32.66 -33.34
CA HIS A 556 3.57 33.20 -34.59
C HIS A 556 4.31 32.11 -35.42
N SER A 557 4.78 32.44 -36.62
CA SER A 557 5.43 31.50 -37.56
C SER A 557 6.70 30.83 -37.01
N ASN A 558 7.34 31.42 -36.01
CA ASN A 558 8.54 30.93 -35.31
C ASN A 558 8.20 30.15 -34.02
N GLU A 559 6.96 29.70 -33.87
CA GLU A 559 6.44 28.97 -32.71
C GLU A 559 6.34 29.76 -31.39
N GLU A 560 6.78 31.02 -31.35
CA GLU A 560 6.72 31.88 -30.16
C GLU A 560 5.28 32.38 -29.89
N TRP A 561 4.91 32.50 -28.62
CA TRP A 561 3.59 32.94 -28.18
C TRP A 561 3.56 34.42 -27.80
N TYR A 562 2.56 35.15 -28.30
CA TYR A 562 2.39 36.60 -28.11
C TYR A 562 0.97 36.96 -27.69
N VAL A 563 0.81 38.11 -27.01
CA VAL A 563 -0.51 38.66 -26.67
C VAL A 563 -1.28 39.04 -27.94
N TYR A 564 -2.31 38.25 -28.24
CA TYR A 564 -3.24 38.48 -29.34
C TYR A 564 -4.38 39.40 -28.90
N ASN A 565 -4.99 39.13 -27.74
CA ASN A 565 -6.09 39.92 -27.20
C ASN A 565 -5.63 40.79 -26.02
N LYS A 566 -5.22 42.03 -26.31
CA LYS A 566 -4.68 42.97 -25.32
C LYS A 566 -5.67 43.32 -24.21
N ASP A 567 -6.96 43.47 -24.54
CA ASP A 567 -7.98 43.85 -23.56
C ASP A 567 -8.24 42.73 -22.55
N LYS A 568 -8.43 41.49 -23.03
CA LYS A 568 -8.57 40.32 -22.15
C LYS A 568 -7.31 40.07 -21.32
N PHE A 569 -6.13 40.24 -21.93
CA PHE A 569 -4.87 40.11 -21.22
C PHE A 569 -4.70 41.16 -20.10
N SER A 570 -5.03 42.42 -20.40
CA SER A 570 -5.02 43.51 -19.41
C SER A 570 -6.01 43.24 -18.27
N ASN A 571 -7.23 42.77 -18.57
CA ASN A 571 -8.20 42.39 -17.55
C ASN A 571 -7.67 41.29 -16.62
N ILE A 572 -6.97 40.29 -17.16
CA ILE A 572 -6.36 39.21 -16.36
C ILE A 572 -5.26 39.73 -15.43
N LEU A 573 -4.45 40.67 -15.90
CA LEU A 573 -3.42 41.31 -15.06
C LEU A 573 -4.05 42.19 -13.96
N ASN A 574 -5.22 42.78 -14.22
CA ASN A 574 -5.91 43.68 -13.29
C ASN A 574 -6.85 42.94 -12.30
N GLU A 575 -7.36 41.76 -12.65
CA GLU A 575 -8.20 40.94 -11.78
C GLU A 575 -7.41 40.32 -10.63
N PHE A 576 -8.03 40.16 -9.45
CA PHE A 576 -7.38 39.50 -8.32
C PHE A 576 -7.35 37.97 -8.51
N PHE A 577 -6.28 37.45 -9.11
CA PHE A 577 -5.97 36.02 -9.14
C PHE A 577 -5.13 35.67 -7.92
N SER A 578 -5.71 35.02 -6.91
CA SER A 578 -4.92 34.40 -5.84
C SER A 578 -5.20 32.90 -5.75
N GLY A 579 -4.19 32.11 -6.10
CA GLY A 579 -4.13 30.67 -5.94
C GLY A 579 -4.87 29.82 -7.00
N PHE A 580 -4.41 28.58 -7.11
CA PHE A 580 -4.94 27.53 -8.01
C PHE A 580 -6.47 27.50 -8.17
N ARG A 581 -7.25 27.62 -7.08
CA ARG A 581 -8.72 27.44 -7.11
C ARG A 581 -9.41 28.41 -8.07
N LEU A 582 -9.00 29.68 -8.09
CA LEU A 582 -9.67 30.68 -8.93
C LEU A 582 -9.24 30.56 -10.39
N ILE A 583 -7.95 30.33 -10.64
CA ILE A 583 -7.39 30.08 -11.98
C ILE A 583 -8.11 28.88 -12.61
N PHE A 584 -8.18 27.77 -11.88
CA PHE A 584 -8.82 26.56 -12.35
C PHE A 584 -10.32 26.74 -12.60
N LYS A 585 -11.02 27.48 -11.73
CA LYS A 585 -12.44 27.81 -11.92
C LYS A 585 -12.69 28.58 -13.22
N ASN A 586 -11.84 29.55 -13.55
CA ASN A 586 -11.96 30.30 -14.79
C ASN A 586 -11.64 29.42 -16.01
N LYS A 587 -10.60 28.58 -15.93
CA LYS A 587 -10.26 27.60 -16.98
C LYS A 587 -11.43 26.65 -17.28
N ILE A 588 -11.98 25.99 -16.26
CA ILE A 588 -13.07 25.02 -16.48
C ILE A 588 -14.35 25.68 -17.00
N ASN A 589 -14.68 26.89 -16.54
CA ASN A 589 -15.83 27.63 -17.06
C ASN A 589 -15.65 28.00 -18.54
N ALA A 590 -14.43 28.40 -18.93
CA ALA A 590 -14.14 28.69 -20.33
C ALA A 590 -14.29 27.45 -21.22
N ILE A 591 -13.79 26.29 -20.79
CA ILE A 591 -13.95 25.01 -21.50
C ILE A 591 -15.44 24.67 -21.68
N PHE A 592 -16.24 24.84 -20.62
CA PHE A 592 -17.68 24.62 -20.67
C PHE A 592 -18.42 25.57 -21.61
N GLU A 593 -17.96 26.81 -21.74
CA GLU A 593 -18.54 27.80 -22.66
C GLU A 593 -18.11 27.56 -24.12
N GLN A 594 -16.89 27.06 -24.34
CA GLN A 594 -16.37 26.73 -25.68
C GLN A 594 -17.02 25.46 -26.25
N HIS A 595 -17.31 24.47 -25.40
CA HIS A 595 -17.86 23.16 -25.79
C HIS A 595 -19.27 22.94 -25.21
N LYS A 596 -20.19 23.90 -25.44
CA LYS A 596 -21.56 23.86 -24.89
C LYS A 596 -22.33 22.62 -25.31
N GLU A 597 -22.09 22.15 -26.53
CA GLU A 597 -22.70 20.95 -27.11
C GLU A 597 -22.35 19.67 -26.34
N PHE A 598 -21.18 19.61 -25.67
CA PHE A 598 -20.75 18.47 -24.85
C PHE A 598 -20.93 18.69 -23.34
N LEU A 599 -21.53 19.81 -22.91
CA LEU A 599 -21.57 20.22 -21.51
C LEU A 599 -22.19 19.19 -20.55
N SER A 600 -23.20 18.43 -20.99
CA SER A 600 -23.77 17.35 -20.15
C SER A 600 -22.75 16.24 -19.93
N SER A 601 -22.19 15.71 -21.03
CA SER A 601 -21.21 14.63 -21.02
C SER A 601 -19.94 15.01 -20.26
N LEU A 602 -19.41 16.22 -20.46
CA LEU A 602 -18.24 16.73 -19.70
C LEU A 602 -18.51 16.69 -18.19
N LYS A 603 -19.70 17.17 -17.78
CA LYS A 603 -20.08 17.18 -16.37
C LYS A 603 -20.32 15.76 -15.84
N GLU A 604 -20.89 14.85 -16.63
CA GLU A 604 -21.09 13.43 -16.27
C GLU A 604 -19.77 12.68 -16.05
N ILE A 605 -18.73 12.95 -16.87
CA ILE A 605 -17.39 12.38 -16.67
C ILE A 605 -16.79 12.87 -15.35
N ILE A 606 -16.85 14.19 -15.10
CA ILE A 606 -16.39 14.80 -13.85
C ILE A 606 -17.15 14.21 -12.64
N SER A 607 -18.48 14.08 -12.75
CA SER A 607 -19.32 13.44 -11.74
C SER A 607 -18.86 12.02 -11.43
N THR A 608 -18.62 11.25 -12.47
CA THR A 608 -18.20 9.84 -12.37
C THR A 608 -16.86 9.74 -11.65
N LEU A 609 -15.85 10.51 -12.07
CA LEU A 609 -14.53 10.52 -11.43
C LEU A 609 -14.60 10.93 -9.95
N VAL A 610 -15.45 11.90 -9.60
CA VAL A 610 -15.62 12.31 -8.19
C VAL A 610 -16.22 11.17 -7.35
N LEU A 611 -17.27 10.51 -7.85
CA LEU A 611 -17.95 9.41 -7.14
C LEU A 611 -17.10 8.15 -7.02
N PHE A 612 -16.24 7.88 -8.01
CA PHE A 612 -15.24 6.81 -8.05
C PHE A 612 -13.90 7.21 -7.42
N ASN A 613 -13.87 8.22 -6.54
CA ASN A 613 -12.67 8.66 -5.81
C ASN A 613 -11.42 8.83 -6.68
N ASN A 614 -11.57 9.50 -7.81
CA ASN A 614 -10.50 9.82 -8.75
C ASN A 614 -9.90 8.61 -9.51
N SER A 615 -10.53 7.44 -9.49
CA SER A 615 -10.01 6.25 -10.16
C SER A 615 -11.13 5.41 -10.75
N ILE A 616 -11.22 5.38 -12.08
CA ILE A 616 -12.15 4.49 -12.80
C ILE A 616 -11.47 3.87 -14.01
N ASP A 617 -11.64 2.57 -14.22
CA ASP A 617 -11.13 1.93 -15.42
C ASP A 617 -11.90 2.38 -16.67
N THR A 618 -11.19 2.31 -17.80
CA THR A 618 -11.68 2.72 -19.11
C THR A 618 -13.01 2.04 -19.47
N TYR A 619 -13.11 0.73 -19.24
CA TYR A 619 -14.30 -0.04 -19.59
C TYR A 619 -15.53 0.40 -18.78
N SER A 620 -15.37 0.61 -17.47
CA SER A 620 -16.43 1.09 -16.60
C SER A 620 -16.87 2.51 -16.97
N LEU A 621 -15.92 3.42 -17.26
CA LEU A 621 -16.24 4.79 -17.63
C LEU A 621 -17.09 4.86 -18.91
N PHE A 622 -16.69 4.15 -19.96
CA PHE A 622 -17.41 4.11 -21.24
C PHE A 622 -18.80 3.47 -21.13
N ARG A 623 -19.07 2.67 -20.10
CA ARG A 623 -20.42 2.15 -19.81
C ARG A 623 -21.32 3.14 -19.08
N ILE A 624 -20.74 4.11 -18.39
CA ILE A 624 -21.47 5.12 -17.62
C ILE A 624 -21.70 6.38 -18.47
N VAL A 625 -20.70 6.76 -19.27
CA VAL A 625 -20.71 7.94 -20.14
C VAL A 625 -20.47 7.52 -21.60
N ASP A 626 -21.39 7.94 -22.47
CA ASP A 626 -21.38 7.60 -23.90
C ASP A 626 -20.90 8.80 -24.75
N SER A 627 -19.68 9.27 -24.53
CA SER A 627 -19.05 10.31 -25.38
C SER A 627 -17.53 10.27 -25.32
N SER A 628 -16.92 9.69 -26.35
CA SER A 628 -15.47 9.71 -26.56
C SER A 628 -14.93 11.12 -26.77
N GLU A 629 -15.71 11.98 -27.44
CA GLU A 629 -15.33 13.36 -27.74
C GLU A 629 -15.20 14.20 -26.46
N ALA A 630 -16.12 14.04 -25.51
CA ALA A 630 -16.05 14.74 -24.23
C ALA A 630 -14.84 14.30 -23.40
N ILE A 631 -14.46 13.01 -23.47
CA ILE A 631 -13.23 12.49 -22.84
C ILE A 631 -12.01 13.13 -23.49
N ASP A 632 -11.95 13.17 -24.82
CA ASP A 632 -10.85 13.79 -25.56
C ASP A 632 -10.74 15.29 -25.23
N ILE A 633 -11.84 16.03 -25.16
CA ILE A 633 -11.85 17.45 -24.74
C ILE A 633 -11.22 17.61 -23.34
N LEU A 634 -11.62 16.80 -22.36
CA LEU A 634 -11.07 16.90 -21.00
C LEU A 634 -9.58 16.51 -20.95
N LYS A 635 -9.15 15.54 -21.76
CA LYS A 635 -7.73 15.16 -21.88
C LYS A 635 -6.91 16.27 -22.53
N GLU A 636 -7.35 16.79 -23.67
CA GLU A 636 -6.67 17.88 -24.42
C GLU A 636 -6.52 19.15 -23.59
N ASN A 637 -7.42 19.38 -22.63
CA ASN A 637 -7.36 20.52 -21.72
C ASN A 637 -6.63 20.23 -20.39
N SER A 638 -6.01 19.05 -20.25
CA SER A 638 -5.32 18.58 -19.03
C SER A 638 -6.20 18.68 -17.77
N ILE A 639 -7.47 18.27 -17.91
CA ILE A 639 -8.40 18.12 -16.78
C ILE A 639 -8.32 16.69 -16.25
N ILE A 640 -8.27 15.71 -17.15
CA ILE A 640 -8.16 14.28 -16.83
C ILE A 640 -6.94 13.68 -17.53
N LYS A 641 -6.43 12.59 -16.98
CA LYS A 641 -5.35 11.77 -17.54
C LYS A 641 -5.76 10.29 -17.52
N ILE A 642 -5.01 9.46 -18.23
CA ILE A 642 -5.17 8.00 -18.24
C ILE A 642 -3.82 7.33 -17.99
N GLU A 643 -3.76 6.48 -16.97
CA GLU A 643 -2.56 5.70 -16.61
C GLU A 643 -3.01 4.27 -16.28
N ASP A 644 -2.36 3.27 -16.86
CA ASP A 644 -2.72 1.85 -16.80
C ASP A 644 -4.21 1.58 -17.09
N ASN A 645 -4.75 2.25 -18.11
CA ASN A 645 -6.17 2.24 -18.49
C ASN A 645 -7.14 2.74 -17.39
N ILE A 646 -6.65 3.47 -16.38
CA ILE A 646 -7.45 4.11 -15.34
C ILE A 646 -7.51 5.61 -15.61
N TYR A 647 -8.72 6.13 -15.72
CA TYR A 647 -8.97 7.57 -15.76
C TYR A 647 -8.94 8.17 -14.37
N SER A 648 -8.23 9.29 -14.26
CA SER A 648 -8.14 10.13 -13.07
C SER A 648 -8.06 11.61 -13.48
N PHE A 649 -8.26 12.53 -12.54
CA PHE A 649 -7.96 13.94 -12.74
C PHE A 649 -6.44 14.12 -12.93
N TYR A 650 -6.06 15.06 -13.80
CA TYR A 650 -4.67 15.31 -14.17
C TYR A 650 -3.79 15.64 -12.94
N HIS A 651 -4.36 16.27 -11.92
CA HIS A 651 -3.69 16.58 -10.66
C HIS A 651 -4.66 16.55 -9.48
N ASP A 652 -4.21 16.15 -8.29
CA ASP A 652 -5.04 16.07 -7.08
C ASP A 652 -5.78 17.37 -6.73
N SER A 653 -5.15 18.51 -6.97
CA SER A 653 -5.77 19.82 -6.74
C SER A 653 -7.06 20.00 -7.56
N ILE A 654 -7.13 19.40 -8.75
CA ILE A 654 -8.34 19.38 -9.59
C ILE A 654 -9.40 18.46 -8.97
N TYR A 655 -9.02 17.25 -8.53
CA TYR A 655 -9.94 16.35 -7.83
C TYR A 655 -10.55 17.02 -6.59
N LEU A 656 -9.70 17.62 -5.75
CA LEU A 656 -10.12 18.32 -4.53
C LEU A 656 -11.00 19.53 -4.82
N PHE A 657 -10.75 20.24 -5.93
CA PHE A 657 -11.63 21.31 -6.39
C PHE A 657 -13.05 20.79 -6.64
N PHE A 658 -13.21 19.76 -7.48
CA PHE A 658 -14.53 19.24 -7.80
C PHE A 658 -15.23 18.55 -6.62
N LYS A 659 -14.47 17.83 -5.79
CA LYS A 659 -14.97 17.22 -4.55
C LYS A 659 -15.56 18.26 -3.59
N LYS A 660 -14.93 19.44 -3.46
CA LYS A 660 -15.40 20.53 -2.60
C LYS A 660 -16.58 21.31 -3.19
N GLU A 661 -16.63 21.50 -4.51
CA GLU A 661 -17.73 22.23 -5.15
C GLU A 661 -19.08 21.49 -5.03
N GLY A 662 -19.08 20.16 -4.96
CA GLY A 662 -20.26 19.34 -4.65
C GLY A 662 -21.35 19.29 -5.74
N ILE A 663 -21.46 20.32 -6.58
CA ILE A 663 -22.48 20.49 -7.64
C ILE A 663 -22.44 19.37 -8.68
N TYR A 664 -21.27 18.76 -8.88
CA TYR A 664 -21.08 17.71 -9.88
C TYR A 664 -21.49 16.33 -9.38
N THR A 665 -21.82 16.12 -8.10
CA THR A 665 -22.05 14.74 -7.60
C THR A 665 -23.36 14.08 -8.02
N TYR A 666 -24.38 14.84 -8.47
CA TYR A 666 -25.74 14.31 -8.67
C TYR A 666 -26.07 13.86 -10.10
N LYS A 667 -25.31 14.25 -11.11
CA LYS A 667 -25.75 14.18 -12.52
C LYS A 667 -25.86 12.77 -13.11
N VAL A 668 -25.11 11.82 -12.57
CA VAL A 668 -24.94 10.50 -13.19
C VAL A 668 -25.28 9.35 -12.23
N ILE A 669 -25.86 9.68 -11.06
CA ILE A 669 -26.12 8.70 -9.99
C ILE A 669 -26.97 7.53 -10.49
N ASP A 670 -28.06 7.78 -11.21
CA ASP A 670 -28.96 6.70 -11.66
C ASP A 670 -28.27 5.75 -12.65
N ARG A 671 -27.46 6.29 -13.57
CA ARG A 671 -26.66 5.47 -14.50
C ARG A 671 -25.61 4.65 -13.77
N ILE A 672 -24.93 5.23 -12.77
CA ILE A 672 -23.96 4.47 -11.96
C ILE A 672 -24.69 3.36 -11.18
N ILE A 673 -25.85 3.63 -10.59
CA ILE A 673 -26.64 2.61 -9.89
C ILE A 673 -26.99 1.46 -10.84
N ASP A 674 -27.45 1.74 -12.06
CA ASP A 674 -27.77 0.70 -13.04
C ASP A 674 -26.54 -0.05 -13.54
N PHE A 675 -25.40 0.64 -13.70
CA PHE A 675 -24.11 0.01 -13.97
C PHE A 675 -23.73 -0.96 -12.84
N MET A 676 -23.83 -0.54 -11.58
CA MET A 676 -23.46 -1.34 -10.41
C MET A 676 -24.34 -2.58 -10.19
N LYS A 677 -25.60 -2.56 -10.65
CA LYS A 677 -26.49 -3.74 -10.58
C LYS A 677 -25.98 -4.91 -11.42
N ASN A 678 -25.32 -4.62 -12.54
CA ASN A 678 -24.93 -5.60 -13.54
C ASN A 678 -23.43 -5.89 -13.58
N ASN A 679 -22.63 -5.20 -12.76
CA ASN A 679 -21.17 -5.31 -12.75
C ASN A 679 -20.65 -5.41 -11.30
N GLU A 680 -19.64 -6.24 -11.11
CA GLU A 680 -18.84 -6.34 -9.88
C GLU A 680 -17.51 -5.62 -10.11
N PHE A 681 -17.10 -4.80 -9.15
CA PHE A 681 -15.81 -4.10 -9.17
C PHE A 681 -15.39 -3.74 -7.75
N GLU A 682 -14.08 -3.58 -7.53
CA GLU A 682 -13.48 -3.47 -6.21
C GLU A 682 -14.05 -2.34 -5.35
N GLN A 683 -14.21 -1.15 -5.94
CA GLN A 683 -14.65 0.05 -5.23
C GLN A 683 -16.18 0.12 -5.03
N LYS A 684 -16.94 -0.92 -5.38
CA LYS A 684 -18.41 -0.90 -5.38
C LYS A 684 -19.01 -0.46 -4.04
N LYS A 685 -18.49 -0.95 -2.91
CA LYS A 685 -18.94 -0.51 -1.56
C LYS A 685 -18.74 1.00 -1.34
N LEU A 686 -17.56 1.51 -1.68
CA LEU A 686 -17.20 2.91 -1.45
C LEU A 686 -17.94 3.85 -2.40
N VAL A 687 -18.13 3.45 -3.66
CA VAL A 687 -18.97 4.17 -4.63
C VAL A 687 -20.44 4.18 -4.17
N SER A 688 -20.97 3.04 -3.70
CA SER A 688 -22.33 2.98 -3.13
C SER A 688 -22.46 3.88 -1.91
N TYR A 689 -21.47 3.89 -1.01
CA TYR A 689 -21.43 4.81 0.12
C TYR A 689 -21.50 6.26 -0.34
N ASN A 690 -20.65 6.66 -1.28
CA ASN A 690 -20.61 8.03 -1.82
C ASN A 690 -21.97 8.44 -2.41
N ILE A 691 -22.61 7.56 -3.18
CA ILE A 691 -23.93 7.79 -3.77
C ILE A 691 -24.99 7.98 -2.68
N TYR A 692 -25.09 7.07 -1.72
CA TYR A 692 -26.10 7.15 -0.67
C TYR A 692 -25.85 8.32 0.29
N TYR A 693 -24.59 8.66 0.52
CA TYR A 693 -24.21 9.85 1.29
C TYR A 693 -24.67 11.12 0.59
N CYS A 694 -24.42 11.26 -0.72
CA CYS A 694 -24.93 12.37 -1.54
C CYS A 694 -26.46 12.43 -1.55
N GLN A 695 -27.14 11.28 -1.67
CA GLN A 695 -28.61 11.20 -1.60
C GLN A 695 -29.19 11.40 -0.18
N ASN A 696 -28.34 11.55 0.84
CA ASN A 696 -28.73 11.62 2.26
C ASN A 696 -29.57 10.41 2.72
N LYS A 697 -29.31 9.24 2.13
CA LYS A 697 -29.90 7.94 2.48
C LYS A 697 -29.16 7.34 3.68
N ILE A 698 -29.52 7.83 4.87
CA ILE A 698 -28.74 7.62 6.10
C ILE A 698 -28.55 6.16 6.46
N TYR A 699 -29.61 5.35 6.36
CA TYR A 699 -29.54 3.94 6.72
C TYR A 699 -28.56 3.19 5.81
N GLU A 700 -28.64 3.44 4.51
CA GLU A 700 -27.88 2.77 3.47
C GLU A 700 -26.40 3.16 3.51
N TYR A 701 -26.08 4.46 3.60
CA TYR A 701 -24.68 4.87 3.69
C TYR A 701 -24.06 4.45 5.02
N SER A 702 -24.79 4.48 6.14
CA SER A 702 -24.20 4.15 7.44
C SER A 702 -23.94 2.64 7.59
N LYS A 703 -24.76 1.79 6.97
CA LYS A 703 -24.49 0.35 6.88
C LYS A 703 -23.19 0.09 6.13
N LEU A 704 -23.04 0.67 4.94
CA LEU A 704 -21.81 0.54 4.15
C LEU A 704 -20.61 1.17 4.87
N ALA A 705 -20.81 2.27 5.59
CA ALA A 705 -19.75 2.91 6.36
C ALA A 705 -19.15 1.99 7.43
N LYS A 706 -20.00 1.23 8.14
CA LYS A 706 -19.55 0.20 9.09
C LYS A 706 -18.71 -0.86 8.39
N GLU A 707 -19.17 -1.39 7.26
CA GLU A 707 -18.45 -2.41 6.48
C GLU A 707 -17.09 -1.87 6.00
N ILE A 708 -17.03 -0.65 5.49
CA ILE A 708 -15.78 -0.01 5.03
C ILE A 708 -14.81 0.21 6.19
N LEU A 709 -15.28 0.63 7.37
CA LEU A 709 -14.43 0.77 8.56
C LEU A 709 -13.84 -0.57 9.00
N ILE A 710 -14.63 -1.64 8.96
CA ILE A 710 -14.16 -3.00 9.25
C ILE A 710 -13.10 -3.42 8.22
N ASP A 711 -13.35 -3.19 6.93
CA ASP A 711 -12.40 -3.51 5.86
C ASP A 711 -11.06 -2.77 6.10
N TYR A 712 -11.09 -1.46 6.41
CA TYR A 712 -9.88 -0.70 6.74
C TYR A 712 -9.16 -1.21 7.98
N ILE A 713 -9.87 -1.57 9.05
CA ILE A 713 -9.25 -2.10 10.27
C ILE A 713 -8.59 -3.46 10.00
N ASN A 714 -9.25 -4.34 9.25
CA ASN A 714 -8.72 -5.64 8.87
C ASN A 714 -7.51 -5.52 7.91
N ASP A 715 -7.49 -4.48 7.08
CA ASP A 715 -6.36 -4.14 6.21
C ASP A 715 -5.27 -3.30 6.93
N PHE A 716 -5.37 -3.11 8.26
CA PHE A 716 -4.45 -2.29 9.07
C PHE A 716 -4.34 -0.83 8.60
N SER A 717 -5.31 -0.37 7.81
CA SER A 717 -5.43 0.97 7.25
C SER A 717 -6.05 1.91 8.28
N TYR A 718 -5.44 1.99 9.46
CA TYR A 718 -5.99 2.73 10.61
C TYR A 718 -6.10 4.23 10.36
N ILE A 719 -5.21 4.82 9.54
CA ILE A 719 -5.27 6.24 9.18
C ILE A 719 -6.56 6.51 8.38
N GLN A 720 -6.81 5.69 7.35
CA GLN A 720 -8.01 5.78 6.52
C GLN A 720 -9.27 5.52 7.36
N ALA A 721 -9.22 4.56 8.29
CA ALA A 721 -10.31 4.29 9.24
C ALA A 721 -10.58 5.50 10.17
N ILE A 722 -9.54 6.18 10.65
CA ILE A 722 -9.65 7.37 11.51
C ILE A 722 -10.21 8.55 10.73
N GLU A 723 -9.69 8.86 9.54
CA GLU A 723 -10.20 9.96 8.72
C GLU A 723 -11.67 9.76 8.33
N PHE A 724 -12.01 8.54 7.90
CA PHE A 724 -13.37 8.18 7.54
C PHE A 724 -14.30 8.15 8.78
N GLY A 725 -13.86 7.54 9.86
CA GLY A 725 -14.58 7.42 11.13
C GLY A 725 -14.86 8.77 11.80
N LYS A 726 -13.89 9.68 11.78
CA LYS A 726 -14.01 11.05 12.31
C LYS A 726 -15.08 11.86 11.60
N ASN A 727 -15.20 11.73 10.27
CA ASN A 727 -16.26 12.37 9.50
C ASN A 727 -17.66 11.85 9.91
N LEU A 728 -17.78 10.54 10.14
CA LEU A 728 -19.03 9.91 10.60
C LEU A 728 -19.37 10.28 12.06
N TYR A 729 -18.35 10.32 12.93
CA TYR A 729 -18.50 10.70 14.34
C TYR A 729 -19.03 12.12 14.51
N ASN A 730 -18.60 13.03 13.63
CA ASN A 730 -19.04 14.43 13.61
C ASN A 730 -20.38 14.64 12.87
N ASN A 731 -20.95 13.59 12.25
CA ASN A 731 -22.20 13.70 11.50
C ASN A 731 -23.43 13.69 12.43
N LYS A 732 -23.95 14.89 12.71
CA LYS A 732 -25.15 15.09 13.56
C LYS A 732 -26.41 14.40 13.01
N SER A 733 -26.55 14.31 11.69
CA SER A 733 -27.70 13.68 11.04
C SER A 733 -27.70 12.16 11.29
N LEU A 734 -26.52 11.53 11.19
CA LEU A 734 -26.34 10.12 11.50
C LEU A 734 -26.66 9.83 12.98
N LYS A 735 -26.07 10.60 13.91
CA LYS A 735 -26.30 10.46 15.36
C LYS A 735 -27.78 10.54 15.73
N THR A 736 -28.54 11.44 15.09
CA THR A 736 -29.95 11.67 15.42
C THR A 736 -30.91 10.69 14.74
N LYS A 737 -30.69 10.36 13.47
CA LYS A 737 -31.62 9.53 12.69
C LYS A 737 -31.31 8.03 12.72
N ASN A 738 -30.08 7.63 13.05
CA ASN A 738 -29.69 6.22 13.18
C ASN A 738 -28.59 6.03 14.23
N ILE A 739 -28.99 6.15 15.50
CA ILE A 739 -28.06 6.09 16.63
C ILE A 739 -27.35 4.72 16.75
N LYS A 740 -27.98 3.61 16.33
CA LYS A 740 -27.33 2.29 16.34
C LYS A 740 -26.09 2.26 15.46
N LEU A 741 -26.23 2.60 14.18
CA LEU A 741 -25.09 2.59 13.25
C LEU A 741 -24.08 3.70 13.55
N TYR A 742 -24.53 4.83 14.10
CA TYR A 742 -23.63 5.85 14.64
C TYR A 742 -22.69 5.25 15.71
N LEU A 743 -23.25 4.57 16.71
CA LEU A 743 -22.48 3.98 17.81
C LEU A 743 -21.50 2.91 17.32
N GLN A 744 -21.93 2.05 16.41
CA GLN A 744 -21.07 1.03 15.79
C GLN A 744 -19.90 1.65 15.01
N CYS A 745 -20.16 2.67 14.18
CA CYS A 745 -19.08 3.37 13.47
C CYS A 745 -18.14 4.10 14.44
N ALA A 746 -18.68 4.70 15.50
CA ALA A 746 -17.92 5.43 16.50
C ALA A 746 -17.03 4.51 17.37
N HIS A 747 -17.49 3.30 17.69
CA HIS A 747 -16.67 2.25 18.33
C HIS A 747 -15.49 1.88 17.44
N LEU A 748 -15.72 1.58 16.15
CA LEU A 748 -14.65 1.24 15.21
C LEU A 748 -13.64 2.40 15.05
N TYR A 749 -14.11 3.65 15.02
CA TYR A 749 -13.25 4.84 15.03
C TYR A 749 -12.38 4.90 16.30
N ALA A 750 -12.97 4.75 17.49
CA ALA A 750 -12.24 4.77 18.75
C ALA A 750 -11.21 3.62 18.84
N PHE A 751 -11.55 2.45 18.29
CA PHE A 751 -10.67 1.30 18.17
C PHE A 751 -9.49 1.57 17.23
N ALA A 752 -9.74 2.18 16.06
CA ALA A 752 -8.69 2.58 15.13
C ALA A 752 -7.73 3.61 15.76
N CYS A 753 -8.25 4.60 16.51
CA CYS A 753 -7.43 5.52 17.30
C CYS A 753 -6.56 4.79 18.32
N SER A 754 -7.12 3.82 19.05
CA SER A 754 -6.36 3.01 20.02
C SER A 754 -5.21 2.25 19.33
N SER A 755 -5.51 1.62 18.20
CA SER A 755 -4.58 0.80 17.42
C SER A 755 -3.44 1.63 16.80
N LEU A 756 -3.73 2.87 16.39
CA LEU A 756 -2.71 3.80 15.89
C LEU A 756 -1.87 4.44 17.02
N GLY A 757 -2.18 4.19 18.29
CA GLY A 757 -1.48 4.79 19.43
C GLY A 757 -2.02 6.15 19.88
N LYS A 758 -3.13 6.64 19.29
CA LYS A 758 -3.84 7.87 19.70
C LYS A 758 -4.70 7.66 20.95
N LYS A 759 -4.03 7.29 22.04
CA LYS A 759 -4.65 6.81 23.28
C LYS A 759 -5.60 7.81 23.93
N ASP A 760 -5.24 9.09 23.99
CA ASP A 760 -6.09 10.11 24.62
C ASP A 760 -7.38 10.36 23.84
N GLU A 761 -7.29 10.46 22.52
CA GLU A 761 -8.45 10.61 21.62
C GLU A 761 -9.36 9.39 21.75
N SER A 762 -8.80 8.18 21.69
CA SER A 762 -9.52 6.92 21.88
C SER A 762 -10.24 6.87 23.24
N CYS A 763 -9.53 7.16 24.34
CA CYS A 763 -10.08 7.13 25.70
C CYS A 763 -11.24 8.12 25.86
N ASN A 764 -11.12 9.34 25.30
CA ASN A 764 -12.17 10.34 25.38
C ASN A 764 -13.43 9.91 24.63
N ILE A 765 -13.28 9.35 23.42
CA ILE A 765 -14.40 8.84 22.62
C ILE A 765 -15.07 7.68 23.36
N PHE A 766 -14.32 6.69 23.82
CA PHE A 766 -14.87 5.54 24.57
C PHE A 766 -15.63 5.99 25.82
N TYR A 767 -15.10 6.96 26.56
CA TYR A 767 -15.77 7.50 27.74
C TYR A 767 -17.09 8.21 27.39
N GLU A 768 -17.14 9.03 26.33
CA GLU A 768 -18.38 9.64 25.83
C GLU A 768 -19.41 8.57 25.40
N LEU A 769 -18.96 7.61 24.58
CA LEU A 769 -19.81 6.57 24.02
C LEU A 769 -20.41 5.66 25.09
N SER A 770 -19.71 5.40 26.19
CA SER A 770 -20.21 4.52 27.28
C SER A 770 -21.59 4.95 27.82
N LYS A 771 -21.81 6.27 27.91
CA LYS A 771 -23.08 6.87 28.36
C LYS A 771 -24.18 6.74 27.30
N LEU A 772 -23.81 6.79 26.02
CA LEU A 772 -24.75 6.65 24.91
C LEU A 772 -25.16 5.19 24.70
N TYR A 773 -24.23 4.23 24.84
CA TYR A 773 -24.51 2.80 24.74
C TYR A 773 -25.54 2.35 25.77
N ILE A 774 -25.41 2.77 27.04
CA ILE A 774 -26.39 2.43 28.08
C ILE A 774 -27.77 3.06 27.81
N THR A 775 -27.80 4.30 27.32
CA THR A 775 -29.06 5.00 27.00
C THR A 775 -29.78 4.34 25.81
N ASN A 776 -29.04 3.66 24.93
CA ASN A 776 -29.56 3.05 23.69
C ASN A 776 -29.45 1.52 23.67
N GLN A 777 -29.27 0.87 24.83
CA GLN A 777 -29.04 -0.58 24.91
C GLN A 777 -30.19 -1.41 24.31
N ALA A 778 -31.40 -0.88 24.25
CA ALA A 778 -32.58 -1.58 23.75
C ALA A 778 -32.55 -1.86 22.23
N ILE A 779 -31.67 -1.20 21.46
CA ILE A 779 -31.61 -1.34 20.00
C ILE A 779 -30.29 -1.94 19.49
N ILE A 780 -29.33 -2.19 20.38
CA ILE A 780 -27.99 -2.72 20.06
C ILE A 780 -27.96 -4.19 20.52
N ASP A 781 -27.24 -5.03 19.77
CA ASP A 781 -27.08 -6.42 20.18
C ASP A 781 -26.24 -6.52 21.46
N ILE A 782 -26.58 -7.45 22.34
CA ILE A 782 -25.94 -7.57 23.65
C ILE A 782 -24.45 -7.92 23.55
N GLU A 783 -24.05 -8.73 22.58
CA GLU A 783 -22.65 -9.07 22.36
C GLU A 783 -21.87 -7.84 21.88
N GLU A 784 -22.45 -7.03 20.98
CA GLU A 784 -21.84 -5.77 20.52
C GLU A 784 -21.67 -4.76 21.66
N ILE A 785 -22.64 -4.68 22.59
CA ILE A 785 -22.51 -3.85 23.79
C ILE A 785 -21.34 -4.34 24.65
N CYS A 786 -21.26 -5.66 24.87
CA CYS A 786 -20.21 -6.26 25.69
C CYS A 786 -18.81 -6.07 25.11
N ASP A 787 -18.66 -6.25 23.78
CA ASP A 787 -17.41 -6.00 23.06
C ASP A 787 -16.98 -4.53 23.15
N PHE A 788 -17.91 -3.59 22.98
CA PHE A 788 -17.64 -2.17 23.18
C PHE A 788 -17.09 -1.89 24.59
N PHE A 789 -17.74 -2.41 25.63
CA PHE A 789 -17.31 -2.16 27.01
C PHE A 789 -15.96 -2.81 27.33
N ARG A 790 -15.69 -4.01 26.80
CA ARG A 790 -14.37 -4.65 26.90
C ARG A 790 -13.28 -3.73 26.33
N ASP A 791 -13.48 -3.22 25.12
CA ASP A 791 -12.49 -2.39 24.43
C ASP A 791 -12.33 -1.03 25.12
N ALA A 792 -13.44 -0.43 25.55
CA ALA A 792 -13.45 0.83 26.29
C ALA A 792 -12.65 0.72 27.61
N ILE A 793 -12.88 -0.33 28.41
CA ILE A 793 -12.17 -0.54 29.67
C ILE A 793 -10.67 -0.79 29.41
N ASN A 794 -10.33 -1.64 28.45
CA ASN A 794 -8.94 -1.90 28.10
C ASN A 794 -8.20 -0.62 27.65
N SER A 795 -8.84 0.23 26.85
CA SER A 795 -8.27 1.50 26.38
C SER A 795 -7.93 2.43 27.57
N GLN A 796 -8.83 2.55 28.55
CA GLN A 796 -8.57 3.34 29.77
C GLN A 796 -7.42 2.75 30.62
N LEU A 797 -7.43 1.43 30.83
CA LEU A 797 -6.42 0.72 31.62
C LEU A 797 -5.01 0.88 31.02
N GLN A 798 -4.88 0.75 29.71
CA GLN A 798 -3.61 0.91 28.98
C GLN A 798 -3.07 2.36 29.01
N SER A 799 -3.93 3.31 29.40
CA SER A 799 -3.62 4.75 29.45
C SER A 799 -3.56 5.29 30.89
N ASN A 800 -3.56 4.41 31.91
CA ASN A 800 -3.58 4.76 33.33
C ASN A 800 -4.77 5.63 33.80
N ARG A 801 -5.92 5.57 33.09
CA ARG A 801 -7.16 6.29 33.41
C ARG A 801 -8.10 5.42 34.25
N PHE A 802 -7.63 5.04 35.44
CA PHE A 802 -8.29 4.02 36.25
C PHE A 802 -9.63 4.47 36.85
N ASP A 803 -9.79 5.75 37.13
CA ASP A 803 -11.05 6.30 37.66
C ASP A 803 -12.15 6.24 36.58
N GLU A 804 -11.85 6.66 35.36
CA GLU A 804 -12.74 6.53 34.21
C GLU A 804 -13.06 5.07 33.89
N ALA A 805 -12.07 4.17 34.00
CA ALA A 805 -12.29 2.73 33.86
C ALA A 805 -13.31 2.21 34.88
N LEU A 806 -13.24 2.63 36.16
CA LEU A 806 -14.23 2.24 37.17
C LEU A 806 -15.62 2.78 36.88
N GLU A 807 -15.74 4.00 36.35
CA GLU A 807 -17.03 4.55 35.94
C GLU A 807 -17.65 3.72 34.81
N ILE A 808 -16.86 3.38 33.80
CA ILE A 808 -17.29 2.54 32.68
C ILE A 808 -17.68 1.13 33.17
N ILE A 809 -16.88 0.52 34.06
CA ILE A 809 -17.19 -0.78 34.70
C ILE A 809 -18.52 -0.72 35.45
N LYS A 810 -18.77 0.36 36.19
CA LYS A 810 -20.02 0.56 36.93
C LYS A 810 -21.22 0.62 35.99
N ILE A 811 -21.07 1.26 34.83
CA ILE A 811 -22.10 1.25 33.78
C ILE A 811 -22.26 -0.18 33.23
N TYR A 812 -21.18 -0.85 32.86
CA TYR A 812 -21.22 -2.18 32.24
C TYR A 812 -21.91 -3.23 33.13
N LYS A 813 -21.74 -3.13 34.46
CA LYS A 813 -22.44 -4.01 35.43
C LYS A 813 -23.97 -3.95 35.34
N THR A 814 -24.53 -2.85 34.85
CA THR A 814 -25.99 -2.68 34.71
C THR A 814 -26.55 -3.44 33.50
N ILE A 815 -25.71 -3.79 32.53
CA ILE A 815 -26.06 -4.53 31.32
C ILE A 815 -26.32 -6.00 31.66
N ASN A 816 -27.51 -6.54 31.35
CA ASN A 816 -27.85 -7.96 31.53
C ASN A 816 -28.87 -8.41 30.47
N PRO A 817 -28.87 -9.69 30.04
CA PRO A 817 -27.94 -10.77 30.41
C PRO A 817 -26.56 -10.63 29.74
N LYS A 818 -25.52 -11.30 30.25
CA LYS A 818 -24.19 -11.36 29.63
C LYS A 818 -23.77 -12.82 29.49
N SER A 819 -22.91 -13.13 28.52
CA SER A 819 -22.29 -14.45 28.43
C SER A 819 -21.30 -14.65 29.59
N LYS A 820 -21.01 -15.91 29.94
CA LYS A 820 -20.02 -16.22 30.99
C LYS A 820 -18.63 -15.65 30.68
N ILE A 821 -18.25 -15.59 29.40
CA ILE A 821 -16.97 -15.01 28.95
C ILE A 821 -16.95 -13.50 29.24
N HIS A 822 -18.04 -12.79 28.95
CA HIS A 822 -18.14 -11.35 29.20
C HIS A 822 -18.23 -11.02 30.69
N ASP A 823 -18.90 -11.86 31.49
CA ASP A 823 -18.86 -11.76 32.96
C ASP A 823 -17.43 -11.96 33.50
N PHE A 824 -16.70 -12.96 32.97
CA PHE A 824 -15.29 -13.17 33.32
C PHE A 824 -14.45 -11.93 33.02
N LEU A 825 -14.53 -11.39 31.80
CA LEU A 825 -13.75 -10.23 31.37
C LEU A 825 -14.06 -9.00 32.22
N LEU A 826 -15.35 -8.75 32.51
CA LEU A 826 -15.78 -7.67 33.39
C LEU A 826 -15.14 -7.77 34.78
N TYR A 827 -15.25 -8.92 35.44
CA TYR A 827 -14.69 -9.08 36.79
C TYR A 827 -13.18 -9.06 36.79
N ASN A 828 -12.52 -9.70 35.82
CA ASN A 828 -11.07 -9.67 35.71
C ASN A 828 -10.56 -8.21 35.56
N ARG A 829 -11.13 -7.44 34.64
CA ARG A 829 -10.73 -6.03 34.45
C ARG A 829 -11.09 -5.16 35.65
N GLU A 830 -12.21 -5.38 36.32
CA GLU A 830 -12.53 -4.69 37.57
C GLU A 830 -11.48 -4.94 38.66
N ALA A 831 -11.04 -6.18 38.85
CA ALA A 831 -10.02 -6.51 39.82
C ALA A 831 -8.68 -5.84 39.49
N VAL A 832 -8.27 -5.85 38.22
CA VAL A 832 -7.06 -5.16 37.73
C VAL A 832 -7.15 -3.64 37.96
N THR A 833 -8.31 -3.02 37.74
CA THR A 833 -8.52 -1.60 38.03
C THR A 833 -8.39 -1.31 39.53
N TYR A 834 -9.02 -2.12 40.40
CA TYR A 834 -8.89 -1.96 41.85
C TYR A 834 -7.47 -2.14 42.35
N LEU A 835 -6.73 -3.11 41.80
CA LEU A 835 -5.33 -3.32 42.11
C LEU A 835 -4.51 -2.07 41.74
N SER A 836 -4.74 -1.50 40.56
CA SER A 836 -4.00 -0.34 40.05
C SER A 836 -4.17 0.91 40.92
N ILE A 837 -5.33 1.08 41.57
CA ILE A 837 -5.59 2.15 42.54
C ILE A 837 -5.32 1.74 44.00
N ASN A 838 -4.53 0.69 44.22
CA ASN A 838 -4.10 0.19 45.53
C ASN A 838 -5.23 -0.27 46.47
N LYS A 839 -6.34 -0.78 45.94
CA LYS A 839 -7.44 -1.39 46.72
C LYS A 839 -7.33 -2.91 46.70
N ILE A 840 -6.22 -3.43 47.26
CA ILE A 840 -5.82 -4.84 47.17
C ILE A 840 -6.90 -5.80 47.70
N ASP A 841 -7.51 -5.50 48.84
CA ASP A 841 -8.56 -6.37 49.43
C ASP A 841 -9.76 -6.51 48.48
N LYS A 842 -10.18 -5.39 47.85
CA LYS A 842 -11.26 -5.42 46.86
C LYS A 842 -10.84 -6.16 45.60
N ALA A 843 -9.63 -5.93 45.12
CA ALA A 843 -9.11 -6.63 43.95
C ALA A 843 -9.13 -8.15 44.18
N LYS A 844 -8.70 -8.62 45.35
CA LYS A 844 -8.72 -10.03 45.73
C LYS A 844 -10.13 -10.63 45.66
N ASP A 845 -11.10 -10.00 46.32
CA ASP A 845 -12.49 -10.47 46.33
C ASP A 845 -13.08 -10.60 44.91
N ILE A 846 -12.73 -9.66 44.02
CA ILE A 846 -13.20 -9.67 42.63
C ILE A 846 -12.42 -10.70 41.78
N PHE A 847 -11.12 -10.87 41.98
CA PHE A 847 -10.36 -11.94 41.32
C PHE A 847 -10.91 -13.33 41.66
N GLU A 848 -11.27 -13.58 42.92
CA GLU A 848 -11.91 -14.83 43.31
C GLU A 848 -13.26 -15.05 42.61
N LYS A 849 -14.02 -13.97 42.35
CA LYS A 849 -15.26 -14.05 41.53
C LYS A 849 -14.93 -14.35 40.07
N SER A 850 -13.95 -13.66 39.49
CA SER A 850 -13.50 -13.90 38.11
C SER A 850 -13.04 -15.36 37.92
N LEU A 851 -12.27 -15.91 38.87
CA LEU A 851 -11.81 -17.29 38.83
C LEU A 851 -12.97 -18.28 38.87
N ARG A 852 -13.96 -18.09 39.76
CA ARG A 852 -15.16 -18.94 39.81
C ARG A 852 -15.95 -18.91 38.50
N VAL A 853 -16.02 -17.76 37.83
CA VAL A 853 -16.67 -17.68 36.51
C VAL A 853 -15.84 -18.44 35.47
N ALA A 854 -14.52 -18.25 35.44
CA ALA A 854 -13.60 -18.92 34.53
C ALA A 854 -13.72 -20.46 34.56
N GLU A 855 -13.83 -21.02 35.76
CA GLU A 855 -13.99 -22.47 35.99
C GLU A 855 -15.27 -23.03 35.36
N THR A 856 -16.29 -22.19 35.17
CA THR A 856 -17.60 -22.59 34.61
C THR A 856 -17.74 -22.36 33.10
N ILE A 857 -16.72 -21.82 32.43
CA ILE A 857 -16.72 -21.60 30.98
C ILE A 857 -16.44 -22.92 30.27
N GLU A 858 -17.40 -23.37 29.47
CA GLU A 858 -17.28 -24.60 28.68
C GLU A 858 -16.26 -24.44 27.54
N ASN A 859 -15.66 -25.56 27.10
CA ASN A 859 -14.75 -25.66 25.95
C ASN A 859 -13.36 -24.98 26.05
N ASN A 860 -13.05 -24.19 27.09
CA ASN A 860 -11.68 -23.70 27.32
C ASN A 860 -11.40 -23.14 28.74
N SER A 861 -11.95 -23.73 29.80
CA SER A 861 -11.83 -23.19 31.18
C SER A 861 -10.38 -22.94 31.61
N LYS A 862 -9.45 -23.81 31.22
CA LYS A 862 -8.02 -23.72 31.53
C LYS A 862 -7.35 -22.45 31.00
N PHE A 863 -7.73 -21.97 29.83
CA PHE A 863 -7.22 -20.70 29.30
C PHE A 863 -7.63 -19.51 30.20
N TRP A 864 -8.90 -19.49 30.63
CA TRP A 864 -9.45 -18.42 31.45
C TRP A 864 -8.93 -18.45 32.89
N THR A 865 -8.80 -19.63 33.49
CA THR A 865 -8.20 -19.79 34.84
C THR A 865 -6.73 -19.41 34.82
N SER A 866 -5.99 -19.82 33.78
CA SER A 866 -4.61 -19.40 33.56
C SER A 866 -4.47 -17.87 33.57
N THR A 867 -5.35 -17.17 32.85
CA THR A 867 -5.36 -15.70 32.79
C THR A 867 -5.56 -15.07 34.17
N THR A 868 -6.55 -15.54 34.93
CA THR A 868 -6.81 -15.01 36.28
C THR A 868 -5.70 -15.36 37.27
N TYR A 869 -5.08 -16.53 37.18
CA TYR A 869 -3.93 -16.86 38.03
C TYR A 869 -2.73 -15.95 37.77
N SER A 870 -2.49 -15.55 36.51
CA SER A 870 -1.47 -14.53 36.20
C SER A 870 -1.74 -13.23 36.96
N ASP A 871 -2.96 -12.70 36.89
CA ASP A 871 -3.30 -11.44 37.56
C ASP A 871 -3.30 -11.55 39.10
N ILE A 872 -3.73 -12.69 39.65
CA ILE A 872 -3.64 -12.96 41.11
C ILE A 872 -2.17 -12.99 41.56
N ALA A 873 -1.29 -13.62 40.78
CA ALA A 873 0.13 -13.64 41.10
C ALA A 873 0.72 -12.21 41.16
N LEU A 874 0.32 -11.36 40.21
CA LEU A 874 0.69 -9.95 40.16
C LEU A 874 0.11 -9.16 41.34
N MET A 875 -1.11 -9.46 41.78
CA MET A 875 -1.69 -8.85 42.98
C MET A 875 -0.85 -9.14 44.23
N TYR A 876 -0.47 -10.42 44.44
CA TYR A 876 0.39 -10.79 45.56
C TYR A 876 1.78 -10.15 45.44
N PHE A 877 2.28 -10.04 44.21
CA PHE A 877 3.52 -9.34 43.97
C PHE A 877 3.41 -7.88 44.42
N TYR A 878 2.41 -7.13 43.94
CA TYR A 878 2.26 -5.69 44.23
C TYR A 878 1.88 -5.38 45.68
N SER A 879 1.60 -6.41 46.47
CA SER A 879 1.33 -6.29 47.89
C SER A 879 2.61 -6.02 48.69
N LYS A 880 2.44 -5.51 49.93
CA LYS A 880 3.57 -5.32 50.85
C LYS A 880 4.41 -6.58 50.97
N PHE A 881 5.74 -6.44 51.04
CA PHE A 881 6.60 -7.59 51.22
C PHE A 881 6.27 -8.44 52.42
N LYS A 882 6.11 -9.73 52.14
CA LYS A 882 6.19 -10.83 53.09
C LYS A 882 6.74 -12.02 52.32
N GLU A 883 7.53 -12.85 52.97
CA GLU A 883 8.01 -14.10 52.37
C GLU A 883 6.84 -14.98 51.87
N GLU A 884 5.71 -14.92 52.57
CA GLU A 884 4.45 -15.54 52.16
C GLU A 884 3.92 -15.01 50.81
N ASN A 885 4.01 -13.70 50.55
CA ASN A 885 3.55 -13.12 49.28
C ASN A 885 4.46 -13.52 48.11
N LYS A 886 5.79 -13.58 48.32
CA LYS A 886 6.73 -14.12 47.33
C LYS A 886 6.37 -15.56 46.95
N LYS A 887 6.11 -16.41 47.96
CA LYS A 887 5.68 -17.80 47.76
C LYS A 887 4.38 -17.89 46.95
N LYS A 888 3.37 -17.08 47.31
CA LYS A 888 2.09 -17.04 46.58
C LYS A 888 2.25 -16.54 45.15
N THR A 889 3.09 -15.53 44.89
CA THR A 889 3.37 -15.11 43.51
C THR A 889 3.95 -16.26 42.69
N ILE A 890 4.96 -16.97 43.21
CA ILE A 890 5.55 -18.13 42.52
C ILE A 890 4.50 -19.23 42.30
N GLU A 891 3.71 -19.55 43.32
CA GLU A 891 2.64 -20.54 43.28
C GLU A 891 1.63 -20.24 42.15
N TYR A 892 1.05 -19.04 42.15
CA TYR A 892 0.05 -18.66 41.15
C TYR A 892 0.63 -18.51 39.74
N LEU A 893 1.89 -18.06 39.57
CA LEU A 893 2.55 -18.08 38.26
C LEU A 893 2.70 -19.51 37.74
N LYS A 894 3.11 -20.46 38.60
CA LYS A 894 3.22 -21.88 38.22
C LYS A 894 1.86 -22.47 37.86
N MET A 895 0.80 -22.10 38.58
CA MET A 895 -0.58 -22.49 38.22
C MET A 895 -0.98 -21.92 36.85
N ALA A 896 -0.71 -20.63 36.59
CA ALA A 896 -1.00 -20.01 35.30
C ALA A 896 -0.28 -20.72 34.14
N ILE A 897 1.03 -20.99 34.30
CA ILE A 897 1.85 -21.71 33.32
C ILE A 897 1.27 -23.12 33.07
N SER A 898 0.97 -23.86 34.13
CA SER A 898 0.41 -25.21 34.04
C SER A 898 -0.94 -25.24 33.31
N ASP A 899 -1.85 -24.33 33.66
CA ASP A 899 -3.18 -24.28 33.04
C ASP A 899 -3.11 -23.86 31.57
N TYR A 900 -2.20 -22.95 31.20
CA TYR A 900 -1.99 -22.58 29.80
C TYR A 900 -1.60 -23.78 28.93
N TYR A 901 -0.62 -24.58 29.36
CA TYR A 901 -0.17 -25.77 28.63
C TYR A 901 -1.21 -26.89 28.56
N GLN A 902 -2.31 -26.80 29.32
CA GLN A 902 -3.46 -27.70 29.27
C GLN A 902 -4.65 -27.11 28.50
N SER A 903 -4.54 -25.87 28.05
CA SER A 903 -5.60 -25.15 27.34
C SER A 903 -5.47 -25.28 25.82
N ILE A 904 -6.56 -25.02 25.11
CA ILE A 904 -6.57 -24.95 23.65
C ILE A 904 -6.42 -23.46 23.30
N ASP A 905 -5.19 -22.98 23.21
CA ASP A 905 -4.89 -21.59 22.86
C ASP A 905 -3.72 -21.49 21.89
N GLU A 906 -3.95 -20.80 20.78
CA GLU A 906 -2.99 -20.56 19.70
C GLU A 906 -2.58 -19.08 19.63
N THR A 907 -2.98 -18.25 20.61
CA THR A 907 -2.64 -16.82 20.60
C THR A 907 -1.18 -16.59 21.00
N VAL A 908 -0.44 -15.92 20.11
CA VAL A 908 0.99 -15.63 20.26
C VAL A 908 1.25 -14.74 21.49
N TYR A 909 0.39 -13.76 21.75
CA TYR A 909 0.48 -12.91 22.94
C TYR A 909 0.46 -13.73 24.24
N ARG A 910 -0.46 -14.69 24.37
CA ARG A 910 -0.56 -15.49 25.59
C ARG A 910 0.66 -16.41 25.74
N LYS A 911 1.18 -16.95 24.64
CA LYS A 911 2.41 -17.74 24.62
C LYS A 911 3.60 -16.94 25.15
N HIS A 912 3.83 -15.74 24.61
CA HIS A 912 4.87 -14.84 25.11
C HIS A 912 4.60 -14.48 26.58
N GLU A 913 3.33 -14.26 26.92
CA GLU A 913 2.87 -14.07 28.28
C GLU A 913 3.04 -15.32 29.18
N ILE A 914 3.39 -16.49 28.67
CA ILE A 914 3.80 -17.60 29.54
C ILE A 914 5.31 -17.65 29.64
N THR A 915 6.05 -17.43 28.55
CA THR A 915 7.52 -17.41 28.55
C THR A 915 8.11 -16.45 29.58
N TRP A 916 7.64 -15.20 29.61
CA TRP A 916 8.08 -14.21 30.61
C TRP A 916 7.65 -14.56 32.06
N HIS A 917 6.52 -15.26 32.29
CA HIS A 917 6.13 -15.75 33.62
C HIS A 917 7.08 -16.85 34.08
N GLU A 918 7.49 -17.74 33.18
CA GLU A 918 8.52 -18.74 33.49
C GLU A 918 9.86 -18.08 33.84
N ALA A 919 10.28 -17.07 33.06
CA ALA A 919 11.47 -16.30 33.37
C ALA A 919 11.35 -15.54 34.70
N PHE A 920 10.16 -15.03 35.01
CA PHE A 920 9.93 -14.32 36.26
C PHE A 920 9.94 -15.26 37.48
N VAL A 921 9.43 -16.48 37.34
CA VAL A 921 9.62 -17.55 38.34
C VAL A 921 11.10 -17.84 38.54
N ASP A 922 11.88 -18.00 37.46
CA ASP A 922 13.33 -18.21 37.57
C ASP A 922 14.02 -17.06 38.32
N ILE A 923 13.63 -15.80 38.08
CA ILE A 923 14.17 -14.62 38.79
C ILE A 923 13.85 -14.68 40.29
N LEU A 924 12.60 -15.01 40.65
CA LEU A 924 12.18 -15.11 42.05
C LEU A 924 12.83 -16.29 42.79
N GLU A 925 13.19 -17.35 42.05
CA GLU A 925 13.97 -18.50 42.52
C GLU A 925 15.49 -18.29 42.38
N GLU A 926 15.93 -17.07 42.07
CA GLU A 926 17.34 -16.65 42.00
C GLU A 926 18.17 -17.37 40.91
N GLN A 927 17.50 -17.91 39.88
CA GLN A 927 18.09 -18.56 38.71
C GLN A 927 18.32 -17.55 37.56
N TYR A 928 19.08 -16.49 37.81
CA TYR A 928 19.22 -15.35 36.87
C TYR A 928 19.77 -15.71 35.49
N ASP A 929 20.76 -16.62 35.42
CA ASP A 929 21.35 -17.02 34.12
C ASP A 929 20.35 -17.80 33.26
N LYS A 930 19.50 -18.60 33.90
CA LYS A 930 18.43 -19.34 33.23
C LYS A 930 17.35 -18.39 32.71
N ALA A 931 16.97 -17.40 33.51
CA ALA A 931 16.05 -16.35 33.11
C ALA A 931 16.59 -15.54 31.92
N ILE A 932 17.85 -15.08 31.98
CA ILE A 932 18.50 -14.37 30.87
C ILE A 932 18.52 -15.23 29.61
N LYS A 933 18.94 -16.50 29.70
CA LYS A 933 18.99 -17.40 28.53
C LYS A 933 17.61 -17.57 27.88
N ARG A 934 16.56 -17.75 28.69
CA ARG A 934 15.18 -17.88 28.19
C ARG A 934 14.72 -16.59 27.50
N LEU A 935 14.90 -15.45 28.15
CA LEU A 935 14.48 -14.13 27.65
C LEU A 935 15.26 -13.69 26.42
N SER A 936 16.57 -13.94 26.37
CA SER A 936 17.41 -13.64 25.20
C SER A 936 17.02 -14.50 24.01
N ARG A 937 16.79 -15.81 24.21
CA ARG A 937 16.33 -16.69 23.14
C ARG A 937 14.97 -16.24 22.59
N GLU A 938 14.01 -15.95 23.46
CA GLU A 938 12.72 -15.40 23.06
C GLU A 938 12.88 -14.10 22.27
N PHE A 939 13.74 -13.20 22.74
CA PHE A 939 14.00 -11.93 22.05
C PHE A 939 14.68 -12.12 20.69
N GLU A 940 15.56 -13.11 20.53
CA GLU A 940 16.29 -13.38 19.27
C GLU A 940 15.42 -14.12 18.25
N GLU A 941 14.70 -15.16 18.68
CA GLU A 941 13.83 -15.97 17.81
C GLU A 941 12.59 -15.18 17.37
N ASN A 942 12.09 -14.29 18.24
CA ASN A 942 10.82 -13.59 18.05
C ASN A 942 10.97 -12.05 18.02
N HIS A 943 12.18 -11.51 17.79
CA HIS A 943 12.44 -10.07 17.87
C HIS A 943 11.41 -9.23 17.09
N SER A 944 11.08 -9.71 15.90
CA SER A 944 10.23 -9.02 14.96
C SER A 944 8.73 -9.16 15.30
N CYS A 945 8.32 -10.21 16.03
CA CYS A 945 6.95 -10.45 16.49
C CYS A 945 6.52 -9.55 17.63
N LEU A 946 7.47 -9.29 18.53
CA LEU A 946 7.17 -8.77 19.84
C LEU A 946 6.65 -7.35 19.70
N SER A 947 5.46 -7.08 20.24
CA SER A 947 4.96 -5.72 20.41
C SER A 947 5.97 -4.90 21.22
N ILE A 948 5.98 -3.58 21.04
CA ILE A 948 6.85 -2.69 21.81
C ILE A 948 6.74 -2.92 23.33
N TYR A 949 5.54 -3.30 23.77
CA TYR A 949 5.23 -3.64 25.14
C TYR A 949 5.96 -4.90 25.63
N GLU A 950 5.98 -5.96 24.80
CA GLU A 950 6.68 -7.21 25.11
C GLU A 950 8.21 -7.02 25.06
N LYS A 951 8.72 -6.29 24.06
CA LYS A 951 10.15 -5.97 23.95
C LYS A 951 10.65 -5.22 25.17
N PHE A 952 9.92 -4.17 25.56
CA PHE A 952 10.16 -3.41 26.79
C PHE A 952 10.24 -4.32 28.01
N ARG A 953 9.25 -5.21 28.21
CA ARG A 953 9.22 -6.14 29.34
C ARG A 953 10.41 -7.08 29.37
N ILE A 954 10.73 -7.71 28.24
CA ILE A 954 11.83 -8.67 28.13
C ILE A 954 13.16 -7.99 28.47
N LYS A 955 13.45 -6.85 27.84
CA LYS A 955 14.70 -6.11 28.09
C LYS A 955 14.80 -5.60 29.52
N ASN A 956 13.69 -5.19 30.11
CA ASN A 956 13.63 -4.75 31.49
C ASN A 956 13.90 -5.89 32.49
N LEU A 957 13.36 -7.09 32.25
CA LEU A 957 13.65 -8.29 33.04
C LEU A 957 15.11 -8.77 32.88
N ILE A 958 15.66 -8.69 31.67
CA ILE A 958 17.10 -8.97 31.43
C ILE A 958 17.96 -7.98 32.23
N ALA A 959 17.66 -6.67 32.15
CA ALA A 959 18.38 -5.65 32.89
C ALA A 959 18.32 -5.89 34.41
N LEU A 960 17.15 -6.28 34.94
CA LEU A 960 16.98 -6.67 36.34
C LEU A 960 17.90 -7.84 36.73
N CYS A 961 17.99 -8.88 35.90
CA CYS A 961 18.90 -10.00 36.13
C CYS A 961 20.36 -9.54 36.16
N GLN A 962 20.78 -8.67 35.23
CA GLN A 962 22.14 -8.13 35.22
C GLN A 962 22.44 -7.31 36.48
N MET A 963 21.47 -6.54 36.98
CA MET A 963 21.63 -5.78 38.22
C MET A 963 21.78 -6.69 39.44
N TYR A 964 21.01 -7.78 39.55
CA TYR A 964 21.20 -8.78 40.60
C TYR A 964 22.58 -9.44 40.55
N LYS A 965 23.15 -9.60 39.36
CA LYS A 965 24.52 -10.10 39.14
C LYS A 965 25.61 -9.04 39.37
N GLY A 966 25.24 -7.78 39.61
CA GLY A 966 26.17 -6.66 39.80
C GLY A 966 26.71 -6.03 38.51
N ASP A 967 26.20 -6.40 37.33
CA ASP A 967 26.63 -5.85 36.04
C ASP A 967 25.75 -4.67 35.61
N TYR A 968 25.91 -3.53 36.30
CA TYR A 968 25.07 -2.35 36.09
C TYR A 968 25.27 -1.68 34.72
N LYS A 969 26.48 -1.75 34.15
CA LYS A 969 26.76 -1.17 32.83
C LYS A 969 26.01 -1.92 31.74
N LYS A 970 25.99 -3.25 31.81
CA LYS A 970 25.22 -4.06 30.88
C LYS A 970 23.72 -3.82 31.03
N ALA A 971 23.22 -3.69 32.27
CA ALA A 971 21.83 -3.33 32.53
C ALA A 971 21.44 -1.98 31.87
N ILE A 972 22.28 -0.95 32.01
CA ILE A 972 22.04 0.37 31.39
C ILE A 972 21.99 0.25 29.86
N ASN A 973 22.87 -0.53 29.26
CA ASN A 973 22.89 -0.71 27.81
C ASN A 973 21.60 -1.36 27.29
N GLU A 974 21.13 -2.42 27.95
CA GLU A 974 19.86 -3.07 27.59
C GLU A 974 18.67 -2.11 27.70
N LEU A 975 18.61 -1.30 28.76
CA LEU A 975 17.53 -0.34 28.99
C LEU A 975 17.55 0.84 28.00
N LYS A 976 18.73 1.37 27.65
CA LYS A 976 18.85 2.46 26.68
C LYS A 976 18.46 2.04 25.27
N ASN A 977 18.84 0.82 24.87
CA ASN A 977 18.48 0.28 23.57
C ASN A 977 16.96 0.26 23.37
N ILE A 978 16.21 -0.21 24.37
CA ILE A 978 14.75 -0.28 24.28
C ILE A 978 14.05 1.05 24.55
N GLN A 979 14.70 1.97 25.27
CA GLN A 979 14.18 3.33 25.50
C GLN A 979 13.99 4.10 24.19
N ALA A 980 14.98 4.08 23.31
CA ALA A 980 14.89 4.77 22.02
C ALA A 980 13.69 4.27 21.20
N GLU A 981 13.46 2.95 21.19
CA GLU A 981 12.32 2.34 20.50
C GLU A 981 10.98 2.74 21.16
N CYS A 982 10.90 2.80 22.50
CA CYS A 982 9.69 3.21 23.20
C CYS A 982 9.35 4.70 22.99
N GLU A 983 10.36 5.57 22.88
CA GLU A 983 10.19 7.00 22.61
C GLU A 983 9.63 7.24 21.20
N VAL A 984 10.14 6.51 20.20
CA VAL A 984 9.61 6.52 18.83
C VAL A 984 8.14 6.10 18.80
N ASN A 985 7.79 5.04 19.53
CA ASN A 985 6.41 4.52 19.59
C ASN A 985 5.49 5.26 20.57
N GLN A 986 5.92 6.42 21.12
CA GLN A 986 5.16 7.22 22.08
C GLN A 986 4.62 6.46 23.29
N HIS A 987 5.33 5.43 23.75
CA HIS A 987 4.92 4.65 24.90
C HIS A 987 5.32 5.37 26.20
N SER A 988 4.72 6.54 26.47
CA SER A 988 5.09 7.47 27.55
C SER A 988 5.22 6.80 28.93
N ALA A 989 4.30 5.90 29.27
CA ALA A 989 4.34 5.14 30.51
C ALA A 989 5.55 4.19 30.62
N ALA A 990 6.06 3.64 29.51
CA ALA A 990 7.25 2.79 29.50
C ALA A 990 8.50 3.65 29.53
N VAL A 991 8.53 4.76 28.80
CA VAL A 991 9.63 5.74 28.81
C VAL A 991 9.87 6.26 30.23
N ALA A 992 8.82 6.62 30.97
CA ALA A 992 8.94 7.06 32.36
C ALA A 992 9.59 5.99 33.25
N LYS A 993 9.25 4.72 33.05
CA LYS A 993 9.80 3.61 33.83
C LYS A 993 11.22 3.26 33.44
N LEU A 994 11.54 3.27 32.15
CA LEU A 994 12.91 3.08 31.66
C LEU A 994 13.83 4.18 32.19
N ASN A 995 13.40 5.44 32.13
CA ASN A 995 14.13 6.56 32.74
C ASN A 995 14.36 6.32 34.24
N ASN A 996 13.33 5.90 34.98
CA ASN A 996 13.50 5.55 36.39
C ASN A 996 14.54 4.42 36.59
N ASN A 997 14.44 3.34 35.83
CA ASN A 997 15.29 2.15 35.98
C ASN A 997 16.74 2.41 35.58
N ILE A 998 16.97 3.17 34.49
CA ILE A 998 18.29 3.65 34.09
C ILE A 998 18.86 4.53 35.20
N GLY A 999 18.04 5.41 35.76
CA GLY A 999 18.42 6.24 36.90
C GLY A 999 18.82 5.43 38.12
N VAL A 1000 18.06 4.40 38.50
CA VAL A 1000 18.41 3.45 39.58
C VAL A 1000 19.75 2.77 39.30
N ALA A 1001 20.00 2.31 38.06
CA ALA A 1001 21.27 1.70 37.69
C ALA A 1001 22.45 2.67 37.81
N TYR A 1002 22.28 3.94 37.45
CA TYR A 1002 23.29 4.98 37.67
C TYR A 1002 23.51 5.30 39.15
N MET A 1003 22.45 5.31 39.98
CA MET A 1003 22.61 5.46 41.43
C MET A 1003 23.47 4.33 42.01
N LEU A 1004 23.32 3.11 41.50
CA LEU A 1004 24.09 1.94 41.93
C LEU A 1004 25.57 1.98 41.49
N LEU A 1005 25.85 2.69 40.40
CA LEU A 1005 27.22 3.04 39.98
C LEU A 1005 27.81 4.22 40.78
N ASN A 1006 27.06 4.80 41.72
CA ASN A 1006 27.38 6.05 42.43
C ASN A 1006 27.48 7.28 41.50
N GLU A 1007 26.90 7.23 40.30
CA GLU A 1007 26.82 8.35 39.36
C GLU A 1007 25.57 9.21 39.61
N ASN A 1008 25.49 9.82 40.80
CA ASN A 1008 24.28 10.45 41.31
C ASN A 1008 23.74 11.61 40.46
N VAL A 1009 24.59 12.31 39.71
CA VAL A 1009 24.17 13.39 38.80
C VAL A 1009 23.40 12.81 37.60
N MET A 1010 23.93 11.77 36.97
CA MET A 1010 23.26 11.08 35.85
C MET A 1010 21.95 10.45 36.32
N ALA A 1011 21.97 9.80 37.49
CA ALA A 1011 20.78 9.26 38.11
C ALA A 1011 19.67 10.32 38.29
N TYR A 1012 20.03 11.51 38.78
CA TYR A 1012 19.09 12.59 38.99
C TYR A 1012 18.42 13.04 37.69
N GLU A 1013 19.16 13.22 36.60
CA GLU A 1013 18.59 13.65 35.31
C GLU A 1013 17.56 12.65 34.78
N TYR A 1014 17.90 11.36 34.82
CA TYR A 1014 17.00 10.29 34.40
C TYR A 1014 15.75 10.18 35.30
N ILE A 1015 15.91 10.18 36.63
CA ILE A 1015 14.78 10.05 37.57
C ILE A 1015 13.89 11.30 37.56
N LYS A 1016 14.47 12.50 37.42
CA LYS A 1016 13.71 13.75 37.25
C LYS A 1016 12.84 13.69 36.00
N THR A 1017 13.39 13.22 34.89
CA THR A 1017 12.66 13.05 33.63
C THR A 1017 11.48 12.10 33.81
N ALA A 1018 11.70 10.96 34.46
CA ALA A 1018 10.64 10.01 34.81
C ALA A 1018 9.54 10.65 35.66
N TYR A 1019 9.91 11.44 36.68
CA TYR A 1019 8.95 12.10 37.57
C TYR A 1019 8.08 13.14 36.85
N LEU A 1020 8.69 13.96 35.98
CA LEU A 1020 7.96 14.96 35.19
C LEU A 1020 6.95 14.31 34.23
N GLN A 1021 7.27 13.11 33.72
CA GLN A 1021 6.38 12.36 32.82
C GLN A 1021 5.15 11.75 33.51
N ILE A 1022 5.16 11.61 34.84
CA ILE A 1022 4.04 11.04 35.62
C ILE A 1022 3.26 12.08 36.43
N GLN A 1023 3.51 13.38 36.20
CA GLN A 1023 2.86 14.45 36.96
C GLN A 1023 1.41 14.65 36.48
N SER A 1024 0.50 13.82 36.97
CA SER A 1024 -0.95 13.85 36.70
C SER A 1024 -1.77 14.27 37.93
N ALA A 1025 -3.09 14.47 37.74
CA ALA A 1025 -4.01 14.81 38.83
C ALA A 1025 -4.04 13.77 39.97
N ASN A 1026 -3.73 12.50 39.67
CA ASN A 1026 -3.60 11.40 40.63
C ASN A 1026 -2.31 10.63 40.39
N ILE A 1027 -1.68 10.13 41.47
CA ILE A 1027 -0.50 9.24 41.44
C ILE A 1027 -0.92 7.85 41.94
N TYR A 1028 -0.80 6.84 41.07
CA TYR A 1028 -1.26 5.47 41.33
C TYR A 1028 -0.15 4.54 41.80
N LEU A 1029 -0.53 3.34 42.27
CA LEU A 1029 0.37 2.35 42.88
C LEU A 1029 1.63 2.09 42.03
N LYS A 1030 1.45 1.90 40.72
CA LYS A 1030 2.54 1.61 39.76
C LYS A 1030 3.54 2.77 39.59
N MET A 1031 3.22 3.98 40.05
CA MET A 1031 4.08 5.17 39.95
C MET A 1031 4.88 5.44 41.23
N TYR A 1032 4.59 4.74 42.33
CA TYR A 1032 5.22 4.99 43.64
C TYR A 1032 6.75 4.85 43.63
N PRO A 1033 7.36 3.87 42.93
CA PRO A 1033 8.82 3.77 42.86
C PRO A 1033 9.49 5.02 42.26
N ILE A 1034 8.88 5.63 41.23
CA ILE A 1034 9.42 6.84 40.58
C ILE A 1034 9.43 8.01 41.57
N VAL A 1035 8.32 8.25 42.25
CA VAL A 1035 8.20 9.31 43.26
C VAL A 1035 9.21 9.09 44.40
N SER A 1036 9.33 7.85 44.85
CA SER A 1036 10.26 7.45 45.89
C SER A 1036 11.73 7.70 45.50
N ASN A 1037 12.14 7.21 44.33
CA ASN A 1037 13.51 7.38 43.84
C ASN A 1037 13.85 8.85 43.63
N TYR A 1038 12.89 9.66 43.15
CA TYR A 1038 13.10 11.09 42.97
C TYR A 1038 13.34 11.82 44.31
N LEU A 1039 12.57 11.48 45.35
CA LEU A 1039 12.79 11.99 46.69
C LEU A 1039 14.18 11.62 47.23
N ILE A 1040 14.61 10.38 47.02
CA ILE A 1040 15.91 9.90 47.51
C ILE A 1040 17.06 10.63 46.80
N ILE A 1041 17.06 10.70 45.47
CA ILE A 1041 18.18 11.29 44.73
C ILE A 1041 18.29 12.81 44.96
N ILE A 1042 17.17 13.52 45.09
CA ILE A 1042 17.16 14.94 45.49
C ILE A 1042 17.82 15.11 46.86
N LYS A 1043 17.49 14.25 47.83
CA LYS A 1043 18.08 14.31 49.16
C LYS A 1043 19.56 13.98 49.15
N MET A 1044 19.99 12.95 48.41
CA MET A 1044 21.41 12.61 48.25
C MET A 1044 22.22 13.78 47.65
N LEU A 1045 21.62 14.57 46.76
CA LEU A 1045 22.24 15.74 46.15
C LEU A 1045 22.03 17.06 46.93
N GLY A 1046 21.39 17.04 48.09
CA GLY A 1046 21.14 18.24 48.90
C GLY A 1046 20.17 19.24 48.26
N LYS A 1047 19.32 18.82 47.32
CA LYS A 1047 18.32 19.66 46.64
C LYS A 1047 17.02 19.78 47.46
N SER A 1048 16.18 20.78 47.13
CA SER A 1048 14.88 20.98 47.80
C SER A 1048 13.88 19.85 47.47
N THR A 1049 13.13 19.40 48.48
CA THR A 1049 12.04 18.40 48.33
C THR A 1049 10.65 19.03 48.29
N GLU A 1050 10.55 20.35 48.25
CA GLU A 1050 9.29 21.10 48.38
C GLU A 1050 8.29 20.80 47.25
N ASP A 1051 8.77 20.68 46.01
CA ASP A 1051 7.93 20.35 44.85
C ASP A 1051 7.23 18.99 45.01
N VAL A 1052 7.93 17.99 45.53
CA VAL A 1052 7.37 16.65 45.72
C VAL A 1052 6.45 16.60 46.94
N LEU A 1053 6.79 17.35 48.00
CA LEU A 1053 5.93 17.47 49.18
C LEU A 1053 4.60 18.15 48.86
N THR A 1054 4.61 19.14 47.96
CA THR A 1054 3.41 19.84 47.48
C THR A 1054 2.49 18.90 46.71
N ASN A 1055 3.05 17.95 45.97
CA ASN A 1055 2.30 16.95 45.20
C ASN A 1055 1.83 15.73 46.01
N LEU A 1056 2.08 15.66 47.33
CA LEU A 1056 1.61 14.54 48.16
C LEU A 1056 0.08 14.42 48.23
N SER A 1057 -0.65 15.51 47.97
CA SER A 1057 -2.11 15.51 47.90
C SER A 1057 -2.66 14.71 46.71
N MET A 1058 -1.86 14.48 45.67
CA MET A 1058 -2.21 13.67 44.50
C MET A 1058 -2.14 12.16 44.76
N ILE A 1059 -1.63 11.75 45.93
CA ILE A 1059 -1.44 10.35 46.32
C ILE A 1059 -2.58 9.93 47.26
N HIS A 1060 -3.39 8.96 46.85
CA HIS A 1060 -4.50 8.45 47.68
C HIS A 1060 -4.12 7.23 48.54
N ASP A 1061 -2.89 7.21 49.05
CA ASP A 1061 -2.37 6.18 49.95
C ASP A 1061 -1.69 6.82 51.19
N PRO A 1062 -2.36 6.82 52.35
CA PRO A 1062 -1.81 7.36 53.59
C PRO A 1062 -0.50 6.68 54.04
N PHE A 1063 -0.31 5.40 53.72
CA PHE A 1063 0.89 4.66 54.07
C PHE A 1063 2.08 5.09 53.20
N PHE A 1064 1.86 5.25 51.88
CA PHE A 1064 2.87 5.79 50.98
C PHE A 1064 3.21 7.26 51.30
N ILE A 1065 2.23 8.11 51.62
CA ILE A 1065 2.48 9.49 52.08
C ILE A 1065 3.36 9.49 53.33
N LYS A 1066 3.06 8.64 54.32
CA LYS A 1066 3.86 8.51 55.54
C LYS A 1066 5.29 8.07 55.23
N TYR A 1067 5.45 7.19 54.26
CA TYR A 1067 6.74 6.77 53.74
C TYR A 1067 7.51 7.95 53.11
N CYS A 1068 6.92 8.71 52.18
CA CYS A 1068 7.56 9.87 51.55
C CYS A 1068 8.01 10.90 52.59
N LYS A 1069 7.17 11.21 53.58
CA LYS A 1069 7.51 12.11 54.69
C LYS A 1069 8.68 11.60 55.54
N LYS A 1070 8.86 10.28 55.66
CA LYS A 1070 9.98 9.67 56.38
C LYS A 1070 11.28 9.76 55.58
N VAL A 1071 11.23 9.55 54.26
CA VAL A 1071 12.38 9.73 53.36
C VAL A 1071 12.90 11.16 53.44
N CYS A 1072 12.01 12.16 53.46
CA CYS A 1072 12.41 13.57 53.59
C CYS A 1072 13.12 13.93 54.91
N LYS A 1073 12.95 13.14 55.98
CA LYS A 1073 13.49 13.42 57.33
C LYS A 1073 14.83 12.72 57.62
N LYS A 1074 15.26 11.79 56.78
CA LYS A 1074 16.46 10.98 57.01
C LYS A 1074 17.43 11.11 55.84
N ASN A 1075 18.74 11.04 56.10
CA ASN A 1075 19.69 10.68 55.04
C ASN A 1075 19.37 9.25 54.63
N THR A 1076 18.90 9.09 53.39
CA THR A 1076 18.34 7.84 52.90
C THR A 1076 19.17 7.30 51.74
N ASP A 1077 19.55 6.04 51.87
CA ASP A 1077 20.13 5.25 50.79
C ASP A 1077 19.02 4.68 49.89
N ILE A 1078 19.36 4.32 48.66
CA ILE A 1078 18.47 3.71 47.67
C ILE A 1078 17.80 2.42 48.19
N GLY A 1079 18.42 1.71 49.14
CA GLY A 1079 17.83 0.56 49.81
C GLY A 1079 16.56 0.88 50.62
N GLN A 1080 16.27 2.16 50.86
CA GLN A 1080 15.03 2.61 51.48
C GLN A 1080 13.95 2.99 50.47
N SER A 1081 14.18 2.87 49.16
CA SER A 1081 13.16 3.17 48.15
C SER A 1081 11.90 2.33 48.32
N TRP A 1082 10.75 2.90 47.97
CA TRP A 1082 9.49 2.18 47.90
C TRP A 1082 9.61 1.09 46.85
N THR A 1083 9.59 -0.14 47.34
CA THR A 1083 9.71 -1.34 46.53
C THR A 1083 8.38 -2.07 46.53
N MET A 1084 7.91 -2.46 45.35
CA MET A 1084 6.71 -3.29 45.23
C MET A 1084 7.01 -4.77 44.96
N TRP A 1085 8.20 -5.11 44.45
CA TRP A 1085 9.07 -6.28 44.77
C TRP A 1085 10.22 -6.31 43.76
N ASN A 1086 10.89 -5.16 43.64
CA ASN A 1086 11.95 -4.88 42.68
C ASN A 1086 13.21 -4.43 43.36
N PHE A 1087 14.35 -4.76 42.76
CA PHE A 1087 15.66 -4.36 43.21
C PHE A 1087 15.72 -2.83 43.34
N LYS A 1088 15.75 -2.34 44.59
CA LYS A 1088 16.06 -0.94 44.94
C LYS A 1088 15.19 0.12 44.23
N GLY A 1089 13.91 -0.17 44.01
CA GLY A 1089 12.95 0.79 43.44
C GLY A 1089 12.86 0.79 41.91
N MET A 1090 13.40 -0.23 41.24
CA MET A 1090 13.14 -0.50 39.81
C MET A 1090 11.65 -0.84 39.59
N ASP A 1091 11.11 -0.71 38.38
CA ASP A 1091 9.85 -1.33 37.93
C ASP A 1091 10.14 -2.39 36.85
N TYR A 1092 9.44 -3.51 36.76
CA TYR A 1092 9.93 -4.77 36.16
C TYR A 1092 8.92 -5.49 35.23
N ILE A 1093 7.59 -5.43 35.48
CA ILE A 1093 6.56 -6.15 34.68
C ILE A 1093 5.74 -5.25 33.76
N TYR A 1094 5.67 -3.94 33.96
CA TYR A 1094 4.84 -3.06 33.11
C TYR A 1094 5.59 -1.84 32.70
#